data_AF-A0AA34WSI4-F1
#
_entry.id   AF-A0AA34WSI4-F1
#
_cell.length_a   1.000
_cell.length_b   1.000
_cell.length_c   1.000
_cell.angle_alpha   90.00
_cell.angle_beta   90.00
_cell.angle_gamma   90.00
#
_symmetry.space_group_name_H-M   'P 1'
#
loop_
_entity.id
_entity.type
_entity.pdbx_description
1 polymer ?
#
loop_
_entity_poly.entity_id
_entity_poly.type
_entity_poly.pdbx_seq_one_letter_code
_entity_poly.pdbx_strand_id
1 'polypeptide(L)'
;MAEYSFEQLYAWLLEEKRSLKWGMISFMDREKLNRLLLQVYIRRFKTDSYLKPLTGSIENGPDRRFALNQFTLDWPRLGFLGGDANDSTARLTTQVMSGTQLGLRNAAGEWEVREIRETSPLLGPELNLKLLLANVPGVVGEEGRVRLDLKESSDFSINVSDDPGEQRLVGEWFKQKFDGLEAPERVFTLGQIEAGGDPLLRAKSFALRTQARKRDPDDDEGAVLAMVRFEGDEEGNIPGNDFRYLLPNDMSYDATVLVEPSRIMLAQLVESLKTVVRGVEFDVVHDEEGRLVGAVAKSGEMSIAAQTLEHKFTTDPDMLGRTLNVTFKVFMDEVVIKLDKVFKVSINDDEVEIEWHVTGVMAIEPISLDDDTGMIGRTLDKDWVDTSEFYRRTQDDFSYKFICSYELDSSGVALKFVALNLEEIHAPAPVIGNIKFPEVPPVDQDYWIIVNLMMFYLSFMIVQIHSFLHAVFSAVEGVETPSVEVLLREAFETNFEFTSPLRELVDNTIKLNFGNALISQSLYAPGDLVFFGAVNPTVTAFAIDPMQHTLVAGSAPLQFNTVPAHPGLIRWTCEPVLDSVSNGQIGSIDEHTGLYTPPAASDFDGDFVRLRVNARHIDTDFSSSALMTVLRSGLHISPLLYVTQVNSTPPTVNLRAGYLGDVTNLKWEPPQYGQLAADGKTAVYTPPAVMPPLDGYPDELASFALDKITLSDSTDGETARVALVITEGNAGLPMKITREVDVAAGTVQLKAKVGNVELTPAQAQWKVVYGSGVIDPNTGIYTHDASSSDPFAVISATHDTVYYGVSHQYVVQTLPPARLEDAVRGVGAFQLPKV
;
A
#
# COMPACT_ATOMS: atom_id res chain seq x y z
N MET A 1 -9.26 19.26 4.22
CA MET A 1 -9.83 19.46 2.88
C MET A 1 -11.19 18.82 2.90
N ALA A 2 -12.12 19.38 2.14
CA ALA A 2 -13.47 18.86 2.11
C ALA A 2 -13.49 17.46 1.47
N GLU A 3 -14.34 16.58 1.99
CA GLU A 3 -14.71 15.36 1.28
C GLU A 3 -15.44 15.74 -0.02
N TYR A 4 -15.09 15.07 -1.12
CA TYR A 4 -15.69 15.32 -2.44
C TYR A 4 -16.57 14.13 -2.83
N SER A 5 -17.69 14.40 -3.49
CA SER A 5 -18.45 13.35 -4.15
C SER A 5 -17.71 12.85 -5.39
N PHE A 6 -18.08 11.68 -5.88
CA PHE A 6 -17.57 11.16 -7.15
C PHE A 6 -17.72 12.17 -8.29
N GLU A 7 -18.91 12.78 -8.44
CA GLU A 7 -19.16 13.76 -9.50
C GLU A 7 -18.23 14.99 -9.41
N GLN A 8 -17.93 15.46 -8.20
CA GLN A 8 -17.05 16.60 -7.98
C GLN A 8 -15.57 16.28 -8.27
N LEU A 9 -15.13 15.06 -7.93
CA LEU A 9 -13.79 14.59 -8.28
C LEU A 9 -13.68 14.39 -9.79
N TYR A 10 -14.67 13.76 -10.40
CA TYR A 10 -14.71 13.52 -11.83
C TYR A 10 -14.67 14.82 -12.63
N ALA A 11 -15.47 15.82 -12.25
CA ALA A 11 -15.46 17.14 -12.87
C ALA A 11 -14.10 17.85 -12.75
N TRP A 12 -13.39 17.67 -11.63
CA TRP A 12 -12.06 18.26 -11.45
C TRP A 12 -10.96 17.54 -12.24
N LEU A 13 -11.08 16.22 -12.39
CA LEU A 13 -10.20 15.43 -13.24
C LEU A 13 -10.40 15.72 -14.73
N LEU A 14 -11.58 16.22 -15.13
CA LEU A 14 -11.89 16.66 -16.50
C LEU A 14 -11.21 17.97 -16.89
N GLU A 15 -10.79 18.79 -15.92
CA GLU A 15 -10.24 20.11 -16.20
C GLU A 15 -8.83 20.04 -16.79
N GLU A 16 -7.99 19.14 -16.28
CA GLU A 16 -6.60 18.93 -16.72
C GLU A 16 -6.03 17.62 -16.15
N LYS A 17 -4.92 17.14 -16.74
CA LYS A 17 -4.19 15.96 -16.26
C LYS A 17 -3.60 16.22 -14.85
N ARG A 18 -3.82 15.27 -13.94
CA ARG A 18 -3.43 15.25 -12.52
C ARG A 18 -2.39 14.15 -12.20
N SER A 19 -1.84 13.46 -13.19
CA SER A 19 -0.74 12.51 -13.04
C SER A 19 0.61 13.16 -12.66
N LEU A 20 0.71 14.49 -12.69
CA LEU A 20 1.87 15.27 -12.21
C LEU A 20 3.23 14.83 -12.81
N LYS A 21 3.24 14.42 -14.09
CA LYS A 21 4.43 13.85 -14.77
C LYS A 21 4.94 12.52 -14.18
N TRP A 22 4.18 11.89 -13.28
CA TRP A 22 4.43 10.51 -12.89
C TRP A 22 3.75 9.56 -13.86
N GLY A 23 4.35 8.39 -14.11
CA GLY A 23 3.73 7.36 -14.92
C GLY A 23 2.45 6.81 -14.26
N MET A 24 2.45 6.77 -12.92
CA MET A 24 1.30 6.34 -12.13
C MET A 24 1.30 6.96 -10.74
N ILE A 25 0.12 7.32 -10.22
CA ILE A 25 -0.08 7.72 -8.82
C ILE A 25 -1.16 6.85 -8.21
N SER A 26 -0.81 6.01 -7.23
CA SER A 26 -1.81 5.30 -6.42
C SER A 26 -2.08 6.03 -5.12
N PHE A 27 -3.31 5.95 -4.66
CA PHE A 27 -3.85 6.54 -3.44
C PHE A 27 -4.50 5.42 -2.62
N MET A 28 -4.09 5.21 -1.38
CA MET A 28 -4.53 4.10 -0.54
C MET A 28 -5.03 4.59 0.82
N ASP A 29 -6.24 4.17 1.18
CA ASP A 29 -6.90 4.53 2.43
C ASP A 29 -6.14 4.08 3.69
N ARG A 30 -6.07 4.96 4.69
CA ARG A 30 -5.41 4.72 5.98
C ARG A 30 -5.95 3.50 6.71
N GLU A 31 -7.28 3.37 6.78
CA GLU A 31 -7.92 2.29 7.54
C GLU A 31 -7.48 0.95 6.96
N LYS A 32 -7.51 0.81 5.63
CA LYS A 32 -7.07 -0.43 4.96
C LYS A 32 -5.58 -0.70 5.10
N LEU A 33 -4.73 0.32 5.02
CA LEU A 33 -3.30 0.17 5.32
C LEU A 33 -3.05 -0.27 6.77
N ASN A 34 -3.82 0.25 7.72
CA ASN A 34 -3.77 -0.19 9.12
C ASN A 34 -4.21 -1.64 9.28
N ARG A 35 -5.19 -2.10 8.50
CA ARG A 35 -5.57 -3.53 8.47
C ARG A 35 -4.41 -4.41 7.99
N LEU A 36 -3.69 -3.97 6.95
CA LEU A 36 -2.48 -4.65 6.48
C LEU A 36 -1.37 -4.66 7.55
N LEU A 37 -1.13 -3.55 8.23
CA LEU A 37 -0.17 -3.47 9.34
C LEU A 37 -0.50 -4.46 10.47
N LEU A 38 -1.78 -4.58 10.83
CA LEU A 38 -2.22 -5.59 11.78
C LEU A 38 -1.94 -7.02 11.28
N GLN A 39 -2.23 -7.34 10.01
CA GLN A 39 -1.90 -8.65 9.44
C GLN A 39 -0.39 -8.93 9.45
N VAL A 40 0.44 -7.93 9.10
CA VAL A 40 1.90 -8.02 9.18
C VAL A 40 2.33 -8.29 10.63
N TYR A 41 1.74 -7.60 11.60
CA TYR A 41 2.03 -7.83 13.02
C TYR A 41 1.66 -9.24 13.47
N ILE A 42 0.47 -9.73 13.12
CA ILE A 42 0.01 -11.09 13.47
C ILE A 42 0.92 -12.18 12.87
N ARG A 43 1.48 -11.94 11.69
CA ARG A 43 2.43 -12.87 11.04
C ARG A 43 3.81 -12.90 11.72
N ARG A 44 4.20 -11.86 12.45
CA ARG A 44 5.48 -11.81 13.18
C ARG A 44 5.50 -12.70 14.40
N PHE A 45 4.35 -13.07 14.95
CA PHE A 45 4.30 -13.92 16.14
C PHE A 45 5.06 -15.22 15.93
N LYS A 46 5.81 -15.64 16.95
CA LYS A 46 6.71 -16.82 16.92
C LYS A 46 7.80 -16.76 15.84
N THR A 47 8.18 -15.56 15.40
CA THR A 47 9.34 -15.32 14.53
C THR A 47 10.36 -14.41 15.22
N ASP A 48 11.56 -14.31 14.67
CA ASP A 48 12.59 -13.36 15.07
C ASP A 48 12.21 -11.89 14.81
N SER A 49 11.14 -11.64 14.04
CA SER A 49 10.65 -10.31 13.69
C SER A 49 9.66 -9.74 14.72
N TYR A 50 9.28 -10.51 15.75
CA TYR A 50 8.43 -10.03 16.84
C TYR A 50 9.25 -9.22 17.84
N LEU A 51 8.88 -7.97 18.06
CA LEU A 51 9.55 -7.08 19.01
C LEU A 51 9.39 -7.61 20.44
N LYS A 52 10.50 -7.98 21.07
CA LYS A 52 10.53 -8.46 22.46
C LYS A 52 10.19 -7.34 23.45
N PRO A 53 9.67 -7.68 24.64
CA PRO A 53 9.40 -6.69 25.68
C PRO A 53 10.64 -5.87 26.04
N LEU A 54 10.48 -4.56 26.09
CA LEU A 54 11.57 -3.62 26.32
C LEU A 54 11.75 -3.36 27.81
N THR A 55 13.00 -3.33 28.25
CA THR A 55 13.37 -3.11 29.65
C THR A 55 14.53 -2.13 29.76
N GLY A 56 14.48 -1.21 30.72
CA GLY A 56 15.59 -0.31 31.02
C GLY A 56 15.25 0.81 31.99
N SER A 57 16.26 1.63 32.29
CA SER A 57 16.12 2.80 33.16
C SER A 57 16.41 4.10 32.43
N ILE A 58 15.77 5.17 32.90
CA ILE A 58 15.81 6.51 32.32
C ILE A 58 16.11 7.49 33.44
N GLU A 59 17.24 8.18 33.38
CA GLU A 59 17.60 9.21 34.38
C GLU A 59 16.67 10.42 34.29
N ASN A 60 16.32 10.98 35.45
CA ASN A 60 15.60 12.24 35.56
C ASN A 60 16.26 13.12 36.63
N GLY A 61 17.43 13.69 36.29
CA GLY A 61 18.24 14.42 37.25
C GLY A 61 19.03 13.50 38.21
N PRO A 62 19.67 14.07 39.25
CA PRO A 62 20.60 13.33 40.10
C PRO A 62 19.93 12.39 41.11
N ASP A 63 18.65 12.61 41.42
CA ASP A 63 17.92 11.96 42.50
C ASP A 63 16.64 11.26 42.02
N ARG A 64 16.32 11.24 40.72
CA ARG A 64 15.16 10.52 40.19
C ARG A 64 15.50 9.71 38.96
N ARG A 65 14.76 8.63 38.77
CA ARG A 65 14.80 7.85 37.53
C ARG A 65 13.50 7.09 37.33
N PHE A 66 13.24 6.73 36.08
CA PHE A 66 12.22 5.75 35.73
C PHE A 66 12.85 4.40 35.47
N ALA A 67 12.15 3.33 35.82
CA ALA A 67 12.49 1.99 35.36
C ALA A 67 11.27 1.40 34.64
N LEU A 68 11.45 1.03 33.39
CA LEU A 68 10.44 0.37 32.56
C LEU A 68 10.79 -1.11 32.52
N ASN A 69 9.90 -1.96 33.01
CA ASN A 69 10.10 -3.41 33.05
C ASN A 69 9.11 -4.11 32.12
N GLN A 70 9.64 -4.90 31.17
CA GLN A 70 8.86 -5.76 30.27
C GLN A 70 7.75 -5.02 29.50
N PHE A 71 8.06 -3.82 28.97
CA PHE A 71 7.14 -3.04 28.15
C PHE A 71 6.91 -3.73 26.81
N THR A 72 5.72 -4.29 26.60
CA THR A 72 5.35 -4.93 25.34
C THR A 72 4.55 -3.96 24.49
N LEU A 73 5.00 -3.70 23.26
CA LEU A 73 4.32 -2.82 22.33
C LEU A 73 3.32 -3.57 21.45
N ASP A 74 2.20 -2.93 21.18
CA ASP A 74 1.25 -3.36 20.17
C ASP A 74 1.71 -3.00 18.76
N TRP A 75 0.92 -3.39 17.75
CA TRP A 75 1.17 -3.03 16.37
C TRP A 75 1.09 -1.50 16.14
N PRO A 76 1.91 -0.97 15.22
CA PRO A 76 1.90 0.45 14.89
C PRO A 76 0.72 0.83 14.00
N ARG A 77 0.03 1.92 14.35
CA ARG A 77 -1.13 2.48 13.64
C ARG A 77 -0.75 3.80 12.98
N LEU A 78 -1.01 3.93 11.67
CA LEU A 78 -0.86 5.16 10.92
C LEU A 78 -2.01 6.12 11.22
N GLY A 79 -1.66 7.40 11.38
CA GLY A 79 -2.54 8.56 11.57
C GLY A 79 -1.98 9.77 10.83
N PHE A 80 -2.84 10.75 10.52
CA PHE A 80 -2.49 11.97 9.79
C PHE A 80 -2.87 13.27 10.52
N LEU A 81 -3.18 13.20 11.82
CA LEU A 81 -3.56 14.36 12.64
C LEU A 81 -2.49 15.45 12.60
N GLY A 82 -2.90 16.65 12.20
CA GLY A 82 -2.04 17.84 12.12
C GLY A 82 -1.03 17.87 10.96
N GLY A 83 -1.03 16.90 10.05
CA GLY A 83 -0.14 16.88 8.88
C GLY A 83 -0.66 17.77 7.75
N ASP A 84 0.22 18.54 7.10
CA ASP A 84 -0.13 19.19 5.83
C ASP A 84 -0.14 18.17 4.69
N ALA A 85 -0.97 18.40 3.67
CA ALA A 85 -1.23 17.46 2.59
C ALA A 85 0.02 17.03 1.79
N ASN A 86 1.18 17.64 2.05
CA ASN A 86 2.42 17.46 1.31
C ASN A 86 3.67 17.41 2.19
N ASP A 87 3.55 17.37 3.51
CA ASP A 87 4.74 17.27 4.38
C ASP A 87 5.36 15.86 4.38
N SER A 88 4.67 14.88 3.77
CA SER A 88 5.07 13.47 3.71
C SER A 88 5.18 12.82 5.09
N THR A 89 4.55 13.41 6.11
CA THR A 89 4.62 12.92 7.48
C THR A 89 3.36 12.14 7.83
N ALA A 90 3.58 11.05 8.56
CA ALA A 90 2.52 10.28 9.21
C ALA A 90 2.83 10.18 10.70
N ARG A 91 1.79 10.27 11.53
CA ARG A 91 1.88 9.88 12.93
C ARG A 91 1.79 8.36 12.99
N LEU A 92 2.69 7.76 13.77
CA LEU A 92 2.58 6.35 14.13
C LEU A 92 2.27 6.28 15.63
N THR A 93 1.24 5.53 15.98
CA THR A 93 0.85 5.31 17.37
C THR A 93 0.98 3.83 17.70
N THR A 94 1.68 3.51 18.78
CA THR A 94 1.77 2.15 19.34
C THR A 94 1.30 2.19 20.80
N GLN A 95 0.49 1.22 21.21
CA GLN A 95 0.05 1.12 22.59
C GLN A 95 0.99 0.21 23.37
N VAL A 96 1.34 0.56 24.60
CA VAL A 96 1.99 -0.37 25.53
C VAL A 96 0.92 -1.31 26.10
N MET A 97 1.02 -2.61 25.80
CA MET A 97 0.01 -3.61 26.18
C MET A 97 0.24 -4.17 27.58
N SER A 98 1.50 -4.27 28.00
CA SER A 98 1.91 -4.79 29.30
C SER A 98 3.22 -4.16 29.74
N GLY A 99 3.49 -4.27 31.03
CA GLY A 99 4.75 -3.82 31.63
C GLY A 99 4.49 -3.05 32.93
N THR A 100 5.56 -2.86 33.70
CA THR A 100 5.52 -2.07 34.93
C THR A 100 6.48 -0.90 34.83
N GLN A 101 5.96 0.30 35.04
CA GLN A 101 6.76 1.50 35.21
C GLN A 101 6.92 1.79 36.70
N LEU A 102 8.18 1.97 37.11
CA LEU A 102 8.53 2.45 38.44
C LEU A 102 9.06 3.88 38.34
N GLY A 103 8.46 4.78 39.12
CA GLY A 103 9.08 6.05 39.48
C GLY A 103 9.94 5.83 40.72
N LEU A 104 11.24 6.12 40.62
CA LEU A 104 12.20 5.94 41.70
C LEU A 104 12.77 7.28 42.13
N ARG A 105 13.04 7.42 43.43
CA ARG A 105 13.76 8.56 44.00
C ARG A 105 14.95 8.09 44.81
N ASN A 106 16.02 8.88 44.86
CA ASN A 106 17.17 8.61 45.69
C ASN A 106 17.05 9.39 47.01
N ALA A 107 16.84 8.66 48.10
CA ALA A 107 16.78 9.21 49.44
C ALA A 107 18.03 8.80 50.22
N ALA A 108 18.95 9.75 50.42
CA ALA A 108 20.19 9.56 51.17
C ALA A 108 21.02 8.34 50.70
N GLY A 109 21.22 8.21 49.39
CA GLY A 109 22.07 7.18 48.77
C GLY A 109 21.36 5.86 48.45
N GLU A 110 20.07 5.73 48.75
CA GLU A 110 19.26 4.54 48.44
C GLU A 110 18.10 4.87 47.51
N TRP A 111 17.83 3.98 46.57
CA TRP A 111 16.71 4.11 45.64
C TRP A 111 15.44 3.53 46.25
N GLU A 112 14.41 4.36 46.34
CA GLU A 112 13.10 4.04 46.88
C GLU A 112 12.02 4.13 45.80
N VAL A 113 11.00 3.28 45.92
CA VAL A 113 9.83 3.31 45.04
C VAL A 113 8.92 4.48 45.43
N ARG A 114 8.72 5.40 44.49
CA ARG A 114 7.80 6.54 44.62
C ARG A 114 6.49 6.27 43.89
N GLU A 115 6.53 5.51 42.80
CA GLU A 115 5.38 5.29 41.94
C GLU A 115 5.44 3.89 41.32
N ILE A 116 4.29 3.22 41.26
CA ILE A 116 4.12 1.95 40.55
C ILE A 116 2.92 2.11 39.61
N ARG A 117 3.19 1.97 38.31
CA ARG A 117 2.17 1.90 37.26
C ARG A 117 2.27 0.55 36.58
N GLU A 118 1.24 -0.28 36.72
CA GLU A 118 1.08 -1.45 35.89
C GLU A 118 0.26 -1.09 34.66
N THR A 119 0.71 -1.61 33.53
CA THR A 119 0.10 -1.39 32.24
C THR A 119 -0.74 -2.59 31.85
N SER A 120 -1.93 -2.34 31.31
CA SER A 120 -2.79 -3.36 30.71
C SER A 120 -3.32 -2.87 29.35
N PRO A 121 -3.90 -3.75 28.52
CA PRO A 121 -4.50 -3.35 27.24
C PRO A 121 -5.59 -2.27 27.37
N LEU A 122 -6.18 -2.09 28.56
CA LEU A 122 -7.19 -1.06 28.82
C LEU A 122 -6.62 0.29 29.32
N LEU A 123 -5.38 0.30 29.81
CA LEU A 123 -4.70 1.49 30.40
C LEU A 123 -3.33 1.79 29.79
N GLY A 124 -2.97 1.08 28.72
CA GLY A 124 -1.73 1.25 27.98
C GLY A 124 -1.43 2.68 27.62
N PRO A 125 -0.28 3.25 28.05
CA PRO A 125 0.18 4.50 27.46
C PRO A 125 0.45 4.30 25.96
N GLU A 126 0.24 5.37 25.20
CA GLU A 126 0.44 5.41 23.76
C GLU A 126 1.77 6.11 23.45
N LEU A 127 2.65 5.37 22.79
CA LEU A 127 3.86 5.90 22.18
C LEU A 127 3.51 6.47 20.81
N ASN A 128 3.77 7.76 20.66
CA ASN A 128 3.59 8.51 19.43
C ASN A 128 4.95 8.83 18.84
N LEU A 129 5.07 8.68 17.53
CA LEU A 129 6.24 9.10 16.78
C LEU A 129 5.83 9.63 15.41
N LYS A 130 6.73 10.37 14.78
CA LYS A 130 6.53 10.98 13.47
C LYS A 130 7.41 10.28 12.44
N LEU A 131 6.78 9.67 11.44
CA LEU A 131 7.44 9.00 10.32
C LEU A 131 7.45 9.93 9.10
N LEU A 132 8.62 10.11 8.49
CA LEU A 132 8.75 10.84 7.22
C LEU A 132 8.82 9.84 6.06
N LEU A 133 7.70 9.66 5.34
CA LEU A 133 7.58 8.71 4.23
C LEU A 133 8.41 9.12 3.01
N ALA A 134 8.80 10.39 2.89
CA ALA A 134 9.71 10.85 1.84
C ALA A 134 11.11 10.20 1.92
N ASN A 135 11.51 9.69 3.09
CA ASN A 135 12.79 9.02 3.28
C ASN A 135 12.74 7.52 2.95
N VAL A 136 11.57 6.97 2.58
CA VAL A 136 11.48 5.58 2.13
C VAL A 136 12.18 5.46 0.78
N PRO A 137 13.30 4.72 0.66
CA PRO A 137 14.02 4.59 -0.59
C PRO A 137 13.16 3.81 -1.59
N GLY A 138 12.92 4.38 -2.77
CA GLY A 138 12.03 3.81 -3.77
C GLY A 138 12.72 3.42 -5.07
N VAL A 139 13.68 2.50 -5.05
CA VAL A 139 14.23 1.89 -6.27
C VAL A 139 13.59 0.53 -6.49
N VAL A 140 12.99 0.33 -7.66
CA VAL A 140 12.36 -0.92 -8.06
C VAL A 140 13.42 -1.85 -8.65
N GLY A 141 13.54 -3.08 -8.12
CA GLY A 141 14.46 -4.12 -8.62
C GLY A 141 15.48 -4.65 -7.60
N GLU A 142 16.12 -3.79 -6.80
CA GLU A 142 17.08 -4.26 -5.76
C GLU A 142 16.35 -4.76 -4.50
N GLU A 143 15.27 -4.09 -4.09
CA GLU A 143 14.32 -4.64 -3.10
C GLU A 143 12.86 -4.26 -3.41
N GLY A 144 12.56 -3.08 -3.98
CA GLY A 144 11.20 -2.64 -4.36
C GLY A 144 10.16 -2.60 -3.21
N ARG A 145 10.56 -2.91 -1.97
CA ARG A 145 9.67 -3.08 -0.83
C ARG A 145 9.25 -1.74 -0.26
N VAL A 146 7.94 -1.55 -0.12
CA VAL A 146 7.38 -0.48 0.69
C VAL A 146 7.51 -0.90 2.14
N ARG A 147 8.41 -0.24 2.88
CA ARG A 147 8.73 -0.58 4.28
C ARG A 147 8.59 0.62 5.19
N LEU A 148 8.09 0.37 6.39
CA LEU A 148 8.08 1.30 7.51
C LEU A 148 9.19 0.88 8.47
N ASP A 149 10.20 1.72 8.62
CA ASP A 149 11.31 1.48 9.53
C ASP A 149 11.19 2.37 10.76
N LEU A 150 10.98 1.77 11.93
CA LEU A 150 10.80 2.51 13.18
C LEU A 150 12.01 3.37 13.57
N LYS A 151 13.21 3.06 13.05
CA LYS A 151 14.41 3.87 13.27
C LYS A 151 14.36 5.22 12.56
N GLU A 152 13.72 5.28 11.39
CA GLU A 152 13.64 6.51 10.58
C GLU A 152 12.56 7.48 11.09
N SER A 153 12.12 7.27 12.33
CA SER A 153 11.10 8.06 13.01
C SER A 153 11.70 9.16 13.88
N SER A 154 10.89 10.17 14.19
CA SER A 154 11.25 11.35 14.98
C SER A 154 10.15 11.69 15.99
N ASP A 155 10.37 12.72 16.83
CA ASP A 155 9.36 13.26 17.76
C ASP A 155 8.68 12.22 18.66
N PHE A 156 9.47 11.29 19.20
CA PHE A 156 8.99 10.28 20.12
C PHE A 156 8.43 10.92 21.39
N SER A 157 7.18 10.60 21.73
CA SER A 157 6.51 11.05 22.94
C SER A 157 5.57 9.98 23.46
N ILE A 158 5.46 9.85 24.78
CA ILE A 158 4.61 8.83 25.40
C ILE A 158 3.94 9.39 26.64
N ASN A 159 2.65 9.11 26.82
CA ASN A 159 1.83 9.64 27.91
C ASN A 159 1.95 8.85 29.23
N VAL A 160 3.19 8.56 29.64
CA VAL A 160 3.56 7.80 30.86
C VAL A 160 3.51 8.60 32.16
N SER A 161 3.49 9.93 32.07
CA SER A 161 3.45 10.87 33.18
C SER A 161 2.68 12.11 32.75
N ASP A 162 2.21 12.92 33.70
CA ASP A 162 1.60 14.21 33.41
C ASP A 162 2.63 15.33 33.24
N ASP A 163 3.92 15.06 33.53
CA ASP A 163 5.03 15.99 33.29
C ASP A 163 5.54 15.86 31.84
N PRO A 164 5.41 16.91 31.00
CA PRO A 164 5.91 16.90 29.62
C PRO A 164 7.42 16.63 29.51
N GLY A 165 8.21 17.03 30.52
CA GLY A 165 9.64 16.76 30.57
C GLY A 165 9.92 15.26 30.72
N GLU A 166 9.16 14.58 31.57
CA GLU A 166 9.25 13.13 31.77
C GLU A 166 8.78 12.37 30.52
N GLN A 167 7.67 12.79 29.91
CA GLN A 167 7.19 12.22 28.63
C GLN A 167 8.26 12.30 27.53
N ARG A 168 8.98 13.44 27.43
CA ARG A 168 10.08 13.62 26.48
C ARG A 168 11.26 12.70 26.77
N LEU A 169 11.69 12.59 28.04
CA LEU A 169 12.81 11.71 28.42
C LEU A 169 12.52 10.24 28.07
N VAL A 170 11.28 9.78 28.33
CA VAL A 170 10.89 8.42 27.97
C VAL A 170 10.80 8.25 26.45
N GLY A 171 10.29 9.25 25.72
CA GLY A 171 10.32 9.27 24.25
C GLY A 171 11.73 9.14 23.67
N GLU A 172 12.70 9.90 24.19
CA GLU A 172 14.11 9.82 23.79
C GLU A 172 14.72 8.43 24.05
N TRP A 173 14.35 7.79 25.15
CA TRP A 173 14.75 6.41 25.43
C TRP A 173 14.19 5.42 24.40
N PHE A 174 12.91 5.55 24.01
CA PHE A 174 12.32 4.71 22.95
C PHE A 174 13.03 4.91 21.61
N LYS A 175 13.36 6.16 21.26
CA LYS A 175 14.16 6.45 20.06
C LYS A 175 15.49 5.70 20.07
N GLN A 176 16.26 5.83 21.15
CA GLN A 176 17.55 5.11 21.29
C GLN A 176 17.39 3.59 21.23
N LYS A 177 16.31 3.05 21.82
CA LYS A 177 16.02 1.63 21.74
C LYS A 177 15.73 1.20 20.31
N PHE A 178 14.88 1.93 19.59
CA PHE A 178 14.53 1.60 18.20
C PHE A 178 15.72 1.72 17.24
N ASP A 179 16.61 2.70 17.46
CA ASP A 179 17.86 2.85 16.70
C ASP A 179 18.77 1.63 16.83
N GLY A 180 18.74 0.97 17.99
CA GLY A 180 19.55 -0.21 18.32
C GLY A 180 18.88 -1.57 18.03
N LEU A 181 17.65 -1.60 17.52
CA LEU A 181 16.97 -2.85 17.15
C LEU A 181 17.53 -3.42 15.85
N GLU A 182 17.52 -4.75 15.76
CA GLU A 182 17.83 -5.46 14.51
C GLU A 182 16.73 -5.19 13.46
N ALA A 183 17.11 -5.22 12.18
CA ALA A 183 16.20 -4.89 11.08
C ALA A 183 14.87 -5.68 11.10
N PRO A 184 14.83 -7.01 11.36
CA PRO A 184 13.58 -7.76 11.41
C PRO A 184 12.59 -7.27 12.48
N GLU A 185 13.09 -6.81 13.64
CA GLU A 185 12.26 -6.34 14.75
C GLU A 185 11.67 -4.94 14.50
N ARG A 186 12.37 -4.09 13.72
CA ARG A 186 11.98 -2.67 13.50
C ARG A 186 11.38 -2.34 12.13
N VAL A 187 11.58 -3.19 11.11
CA VAL A 187 11.16 -2.92 9.72
C VAL A 187 9.86 -3.66 9.38
N PHE A 188 8.76 -2.94 9.19
CA PHE A 188 7.45 -3.43 8.76
C PHE A 188 7.29 -3.32 7.24
N THR A 189 7.32 -4.45 6.53
CA THR A 189 7.06 -4.50 5.08
C THR A 189 5.57 -4.47 4.80
N LEU A 190 5.07 -3.40 4.17
CA LEU A 190 3.67 -3.20 3.80
C LEU A 190 3.32 -3.86 2.47
N GLY A 191 4.29 -3.94 1.56
CA GLY A 191 4.12 -4.48 0.23
C GLY A 191 5.38 -4.33 -0.60
N GLN A 192 5.25 -4.58 -1.89
CA GLN A 192 6.33 -4.42 -2.85
C GLN A 192 5.77 -3.78 -4.11
N ILE A 193 6.49 -2.77 -4.61
CA ILE A 193 6.29 -2.25 -5.95
C ILE A 193 7.22 -3.05 -6.86
N GLU A 194 6.63 -3.85 -7.74
CA GLU A 194 7.38 -4.67 -8.69
C GLU A 194 7.60 -3.93 -10.01
N ALA A 195 8.59 -4.36 -10.78
CA ALA A 195 8.89 -3.75 -12.07
C ALA A 195 7.73 -3.91 -13.06
N GLY A 196 6.97 -5.00 -13.01
CA GLY A 196 5.95 -5.30 -14.03
C GLY A 196 6.51 -6.03 -15.26
N GLY A 197 5.60 -6.54 -16.09
CA GLY A 197 5.93 -7.40 -17.24
C GLY A 197 6.21 -6.63 -18.53
N ASP A 198 5.41 -5.61 -18.82
CA ASP A 198 5.46 -4.86 -20.07
C ASP A 198 6.65 -3.88 -20.08
N PRO A 199 7.58 -3.95 -21.06
CA PRO A 199 8.75 -3.08 -21.14
C PRO A 199 8.46 -1.57 -21.10
N LEU A 200 7.31 -1.14 -21.62
CA LEU A 200 6.90 0.27 -21.64
C LEU A 200 6.23 0.69 -20.34
N LEU A 201 5.80 -0.24 -19.49
CA LEU A 201 5.13 0.04 -18.22
C LEU A 201 5.97 -0.40 -17.02
N ARG A 202 7.27 -0.60 -17.22
CA ARG A 202 8.17 -1.04 -16.16
C ARG A 202 8.39 0.04 -15.12
N ALA A 203 8.01 -0.22 -13.87
CA ALA A 203 8.33 0.65 -12.75
C ALA A 203 9.84 0.66 -12.49
N LYS A 204 10.41 1.86 -12.35
CA LYS A 204 11.84 2.07 -12.09
C LYS A 204 12.11 2.57 -10.68
N SER A 205 11.32 3.54 -10.25
CA SER A 205 11.40 4.11 -8.90
C SER A 205 10.03 4.60 -8.44
N PHE A 206 9.92 4.88 -7.16
CA PHE A 206 8.72 5.45 -6.57
C PHE A 206 9.04 6.44 -5.44
N ALA A 207 8.07 7.30 -5.14
CA ALA A 207 8.10 8.18 -3.97
C ALA A 207 6.79 8.06 -3.19
N LEU A 208 6.88 8.11 -1.86
CA LEU A 208 5.71 8.05 -0.98
C LEU A 208 5.35 9.42 -0.42
N ARG A 209 4.05 9.74 -0.40
CA ARG A 209 3.49 10.95 0.23
C ARG A 209 2.30 10.59 1.10
N THR A 210 1.87 11.54 1.91
CA THR A 210 0.72 11.41 2.80
C THR A 210 -0.25 12.53 2.50
N GLN A 211 -1.55 12.24 2.60
CA GLN A 211 -2.56 13.27 2.51
C GLN A 211 -3.61 13.05 3.59
N ALA A 212 -3.67 13.98 4.53
CA ALA A 212 -4.72 14.01 5.55
C ALA A 212 -6.06 14.42 4.91
N ARG A 213 -7.16 13.77 5.33
CA ARG A 213 -8.51 14.15 4.90
C ARG A 213 -8.87 15.53 5.44
N LYS A 214 -8.56 15.82 6.71
CA LYS A 214 -8.75 17.11 7.38
C LYS A 214 -10.20 17.64 7.28
N ARG A 215 -11.18 16.84 7.70
CA ARG A 215 -12.56 17.27 7.90
C ARG A 215 -12.68 18.29 9.03
N ASP A 216 -11.90 18.10 10.09
CA ASP A 216 -11.78 18.95 11.26
C ASP A 216 -10.37 18.77 11.90
N PRO A 217 -10.00 19.54 12.94
CA PRO A 217 -8.65 19.47 13.54
C PRO A 217 -8.27 18.12 14.15
N ASP A 218 -9.25 17.30 14.52
CA ASP A 218 -9.04 16.00 15.17
C ASP A 218 -9.18 14.84 14.17
N ASP A 219 -9.42 15.14 12.89
CA ASP A 219 -9.53 14.15 11.82
C ASP A 219 -8.15 13.54 11.49
N ASP A 220 -7.93 12.35 12.05
CA ASP A 220 -6.71 11.54 11.86
C ASP A 220 -6.78 10.66 10.59
N GLU A 221 -7.88 10.73 9.82
CA GLU A 221 -8.02 9.99 8.57
C GLU A 221 -7.22 10.60 7.42
N GLY A 222 -6.92 9.76 6.43
CA GLY A 222 -6.17 10.17 5.25
C GLY A 222 -5.74 9.00 4.39
N ALA A 223 -4.68 9.21 3.62
CA ALA A 223 -4.17 8.20 2.70
C ALA A 223 -2.66 8.32 2.48
N VAL A 224 -2.09 7.23 1.99
CA VAL A 224 -0.72 7.19 1.47
C VAL A 224 -0.77 7.18 -0.05
N LEU A 225 0.03 8.05 -0.66
CA LEU A 225 0.22 8.11 -2.10
C LEU A 225 1.53 7.41 -2.45
N ALA A 226 1.50 6.54 -3.46
CA ALA A 226 2.72 6.03 -4.10
C ALA A 226 2.76 6.54 -5.55
N MET A 227 3.78 7.33 -5.84
CA MET A 227 3.99 7.93 -7.15
C MET A 227 5.11 7.16 -7.83
N VAL A 228 4.79 6.51 -8.94
CA VAL A 228 5.67 5.55 -9.63
C VAL A 228 6.17 6.18 -10.93
N ARG A 229 7.49 6.12 -11.10
CA ARG A 229 8.19 6.50 -12.34
C ARG A 229 8.47 5.25 -13.14
N PHE A 230 8.13 5.26 -14.43
CA PHE A 230 8.48 4.19 -15.33
C PHE A 230 9.89 4.33 -15.92
N GLU A 231 10.43 3.25 -16.45
CA GLU A 231 11.73 3.28 -17.15
C GLU A 231 11.69 4.24 -18.35
N GLY A 232 12.71 5.09 -18.47
CA GLY A 232 12.83 6.09 -19.53
C GLY A 232 12.22 7.45 -19.22
N ASP A 233 11.45 7.60 -18.13
CA ASP A 233 10.86 8.88 -17.74
C ASP A 233 11.71 9.63 -16.70
N GLU A 234 11.46 10.94 -16.60
CA GLU A 234 12.00 11.77 -15.51
C GLU A 234 11.17 11.65 -14.22
N GLU A 235 11.68 12.17 -13.10
CA GLU A 235 10.90 12.23 -11.86
C GLU A 235 9.76 13.25 -11.98
N GLY A 236 8.58 12.87 -11.51
CA GLY A 236 7.41 13.73 -11.54
C GLY A 236 7.39 14.78 -10.43
N ASN A 237 6.39 15.65 -10.49
CA ASN A 237 6.19 16.72 -9.51
C ASN A 237 5.53 16.21 -8.23
N ILE A 238 5.82 16.87 -7.11
CA ILE A 238 5.14 16.59 -5.83
C ILE A 238 3.75 17.24 -5.86
N PRO A 239 2.69 16.57 -5.37
CA PRO A 239 1.37 17.17 -5.25
C PRO A 239 1.40 18.53 -4.51
N GLY A 240 0.60 19.47 -5.00
CA GLY A 240 0.39 20.77 -4.35
C GLY A 240 -0.77 20.74 -3.37
N ASN A 241 -1.06 21.86 -2.72
CA ASN A 241 -2.20 21.97 -1.79
C ASN A 241 -3.57 21.94 -2.51
N ASP A 242 -3.55 22.14 -3.82
CA ASP A 242 -4.67 22.06 -4.76
C ASP A 242 -5.00 20.63 -5.21
N PHE A 243 -4.11 19.67 -4.94
CA PHE A 243 -4.35 18.26 -5.23
C PHE A 243 -5.42 17.69 -4.29
N ARG A 244 -6.55 17.23 -4.85
CA ARG A 244 -7.71 16.80 -4.06
C ARG A 244 -7.54 15.40 -3.48
N TYR A 245 -8.23 15.14 -2.37
CA TYR A 245 -8.34 13.82 -1.77
C TYR A 245 -9.08 12.87 -2.73
N LEU A 246 -8.38 11.85 -3.25
CA LEU A 246 -8.84 11.05 -4.40
C LEU A 246 -9.83 9.93 -4.07
N LEU A 247 -10.33 9.86 -2.83
CA LEU A 247 -11.37 8.90 -2.45
C LEU A 247 -12.71 9.64 -2.31
N PRO A 248 -13.70 9.34 -3.17
CA PRO A 248 -15.04 9.93 -3.07
C PRO A 248 -15.75 9.46 -1.80
N ASN A 249 -16.51 10.36 -1.16
CA ASN A 249 -17.19 10.06 0.10
C ASN A 249 -18.56 9.38 -0.05
N ASP A 250 -19.09 9.33 -1.27
CA ASP A 250 -20.38 8.77 -1.62
C ASP A 250 -20.26 7.39 -2.30
N MET A 251 -19.05 6.87 -2.44
CA MET A 251 -18.76 5.55 -3.04
C MET A 251 -17.91 4.69 -2.11
N SER A 252 -18.01 3.36 -2.27
CA SER A 252 -17.27 2.39 -1.43
C SER A 252 -15.91 2.01 -2.03
N TYR A 253 -15.08 3.01 -2.33
CA TYR A 253 -13.70 2.81 -2.78
C TYR A 253 -12.71 3.11 -1.66
N ASP A 254 -11.62 2.35 -1.60
CA ASP A 254 -10.55 2.57 -0.63
C ASP A 254 -9.16 2.65 -1.27
N ALA A 255 -9.12 2.59 -2.61
CA ALA A 255 -7.97 2.96 -3.41
C ALA A 255 -8.36 3.67 -4.72
N THR A 256 -7.48 4.57 -5.18
CA THR A 256 -7.56 5.21 -6.50
C THR A 256 -6.21 5.16 -7.19
N VAL A 257 -6.16 4.91 -8.50
CA VAL A 257 -4.92 4.96 -9.29
C VAL A 257 -5.12 5.89 -10.48
N LEU A 258 -4.22 6.86 -10.64
CA LEU A 258 -4.11 7.71 -11.82
C LEU A 258 -2.99 7.19 -12.71
N VAL A 259 -3.24 7.08 -14.01
CA VAL A 259 -2.25 6.65 -15.00
C VAL A 259 -2.27 7.61 -16.19
N GLU A 260 -1.08 8.02 -16.64
CA GLU A 260 -0.95 8.85 -17.83
C GLU A 260 -1.32 8.02 -19.08
N PRO A 261 -2.27 8.48 -19.92
CA PRO A 261 -2.86 7.67 -20.98
C PRO A 261 -1.88 7.37 -22.13
N SER A 262 -0.99 8.30 -22.48
CA SER A 262 -0.12 8.18 -23.66
C SER A 262 0.74 6.91 -23.61
N ARG A 263 1.28 6.57 -22.44
CA ARG A 263 2.14 5.39 -22.29
C ARG A 263 1.35 4.08 -22.35
N ILE A 264 0.13 4.07 -21.82
CA ILE A 264 -0.79 2.94 -21.91
C ILE A 264 -1.25 2.72 -23.35
N MET A 265 -1.58 3.79 -24.07
CA MET A 265 -1.96 3.74 -25.48
C MET A 265 -0.80 3.23 -26.35
N LEU A 266 0.43 3.70 -26.09
CA LEU A 266 1.62 3.19 -26.77
C LEU A 266 1.86 1.69 -26.48
N ALA A 267 1.79 1.29 -25.22
CA ALA A 267 1.99 -0.11 -24.82
C ALA A 267 0.96 -1.03 -25.48
N GLN A 268 -0.31 -0.60 -25.52
CA GLN A 268 -1.36 -1.33 -26.21
C GLN A 268 -1.10 -1.45 -27.70
N LEU A 269 -0.71 -0.35 -28.35
CA LEU A 269 -0.40 -0.38 -29.77
C LEU A 269 0.75 -1.34 -30.07
N VAL A 270 1.82 -1.29 -29.28
CA VAL A 270 2.96 -2.21 -29.42
C VAL A 270 2.53 -3.66 -29.22
N GLU A 271 1.67 -3.94 -28.23
CA GLU A 271 1.14 -5.29 -28.01
C GLU A 271 0.30 -5.77 -29.18
N SER A 272 -0.56 -4.92 -29.72
CA SER A 272 -1.36 -5.24 -30.89
C SER A 272 -0.49 -5.45 -32.14
N LEU A 273 0.58 -4.67 -32.32
CA LEU A 273 1.54 -4.84 -33.43
C LEU A 273 2.30 -6.15 -33.37
N LYS A 274 2.59 -6.72 -32.19
CA LYS A 274 3.25 -8.03 -32.07
C LYS A 274 2.46 -9.18 -32.73
N THR A 275 1.15 -8.99 -32.96
CA THR A 275 0.33 -9.99 -33.68
C THR A 275 0.60 -10.02 -35.18
N VAL A 276 1.09 -8.91 -35.76
CA VAL A 276 1.28 -8.74 -37.21
C VAL A 276 2.76 -8.57 -37.58
N VAL A 277 3.59 -8.10 -36.65
CA VAL A 277 5.00 -7.78 -36.83
C VAL A 277 5.88 -8.73 -36.04
N ARG A 278 6.91 -9.27 -36.69
CA ARG A 278 7.92 -10.11 -36.03
C ARG A 278 9.11 -9.29 -35.57
N GLY A 279 9.56 -9.52 -34.32
CA GLY A 279 10.80 -8.94 -33.79
C GLY A 279 10.77 -7.42 -33.64
N VAL A 280 9.60 -6.85 -33.35
CA VAL A 280 9.44 -5.40 -33.21
C VAL A 280 10.08 -4.89 -31.92
N GLU A 281 10.91 -3.85 -32.05
CA GLU A 281 11.45 -3.08 -30.93
C GLU A 281 11.26 -1.59 -31.21
N PHE A 282 11.04 -0.80 -30.15
CA PHE A 282 10.78 0.63 -30.25
C PHE A 282 11.77 1.42 -29.39
N ASP A 283 12.22 2.56 -29.94
CA ASP A 283 12.82 3.63 -29.16
C ASP A 283 11.73 4.67 -28.87
N VAL A 284 11.58 5.01 -27.59
CA VAL A 284 10.58 5.95 -27.10
C VAL A 284 11.02 7.39 -27.40
N VAL A 285 10.08 8.27 -27.77
CA VAL A 285 10.35 9.67 -28.08
C VAL A 285 9.70 10.57 -27.03
N HIS A 286 10.50 11.47 -26.47
CA HIS A 286 10.07 12.48 -25.52
C HIS A 286 10.21 13.90 -26.09
N ASP A 287 9.37 14.83 -25.65
CA ASP A 287 9.50 16.25 -25.96
C ASP A 287 10.56 16.96 -25.08
N GLU A 288 10.77 18.26 -25.30
CA GLU A 288 11.71 19.08 -24.52
C GLU A 288 11.35 19.18 -23.02
N GLU A 289 10.11 18.86 -22.65
CA GLU A 289 9.60 18.89 -21.28
C GLU A 289 9.63 17.50 -20.60
N GLY A 290 10.21 16.50 -21.28
CA GLY A 290 10.36 15.13 -20.83
C GLY A 290 9.06 14.31 -20.92
N ARG A 291 8.04 14.77 -21.66
CA ARG A 291 6.78 14.03 -21.83
C ARG A 291 6.90 13.05 -22.98
N LEU A 292 6.34 11.87 -22.80
CA LEU A 292 6.20 10.87 -23.85
C LEU A 292 5.32 11.43 -24.97
N VAL A 293 5.85 11.49 -26.20
CA VAL A 293 5.10 11.97 -27.39
C VAL A 293 5.03 10.92 -28.51
N GLY A 294 5.60 9.74 -28.30
CA GLY A 294 5.50 8.66 -29.28
C GLY A 294 6.65 7.67 -29.23
N ALA A 295 6.85 6.97 -30.34
CA ALA A 295 7.91 5.99 -30.51
C ALA A 295 8.32 5.81 -31.97
N VAL A 296 9.56 5.37 -32.21
CA VAL A 296 10.06 5.00 -33.54
C VAL A 296 10.53 3.56 -33.49
N ALA A 297 10.13 2.76 -34.48
CA ALA A 297 10.59 1.37 -34.53
C ALA A 297 12.09 1.32 -34.85
N LYS A 298 12.80 0.54 -34.03
CA LYS A 298 14.24 0.26 -34.15
C LYS A 298 14.50 -1.00 -34.96
N SER A 299 13.59 -1.97 -34.86
CA SER A 299 13.58 -3.20 -35.64
C SER A 299 12.16 -3.71 -35.79
N GLY A 300 11.96 -4.65 -36.70
CA GLY A 300 10.68 -5.31 -36.93
C GLY A 300 10.49 -5.59 -38.41
N GLU A 301 9.86 -6.72 -38.72
CA GLU A 301 9.52 -7.08 -40.09
C GLU A 301 8.05 -7.44 -40.17
N MET A 302 7.40 -6.90 -41.19
CA MET A 302 5.99 -7.13 -41.53
C MET A 302 5.92 -7.57 -42.99
N SER A 303 5.01 -8.49 -43.30
CA SER A 303 4.82 -9.02 -44.65
C SER A 303 3.38 -8.82 -45.10
N ILE A 304 3.19 -8.19 -46.25
CA ILE A 304 1.91 -8.20 -46.97
C ILE A 304 1.98 -9.36 -47.97
N ALA A 305 1.07 -10.32 -47.83
CA ALA A 305 1.05 -11.50 -48.69
C ALA A 305 0.86 -11.11 -50.18
N ALA A 306 1.46 -11.90 -51.06
CA ALA A 306 1.28 -11.72 -52.49
C ALA A 306 -0.20 -11.83 -52.88
N GLN A 307 -0.65 -10.94 -53.78
CA GLN A 307 -2.02 -10.91 -54.28
C GLN A 307 -2.05 -11.04 -55.79
N THR A 308 -3.14 -11.60 -56.31
CA THR A 308 -3.38 -11.70 -57.75
C THR A 308 -4.83 -11.39 -58.06
N LEU A 309 -5.07 -10.43 -58.95
CA LEU A 309 -6.41 -10.03 -59.35
C LEU A 309 -6.55 -10.00 -60.86
N GLU A 310 -7.75 -10.27 -61.35
CA GLU A 310 -8.09 -10.04 -62.75
C GLU A 310 -8.77 -8.68 -62.89
N HIS A 311 -8.18 -7.80 -63.69
CA HIS A 311 -8.75 -6.50 -64.02
C HIS A 311 -9.22 -6.50 -65.47
N LYS A 312 -10.42 -5.97 -65.70
CA LYS A 312 -11.02 -5.84 -67.03
C LYS A 312 -11.36 -4.39 -67.27
N PHE A 313 -10.89 -3.85 -68.38
CA PHE A 313 -11.29 -2.53 -68.82
C PHE A 313 -11.71 -2.56 -70.28
N THR A 314 -12.54 -1.59 -70.64
CA THR A 314 -13.08 -1.43 -71.99
C THR A 314 -12.56 -0.12 -72.57
N THR A 315 -11.92 -0.17 -73.75
CA THR A 315 -11.40 1.03 -74.41
C THR A 315 -12.53 1.96 -74.84
N ASP A 316 -12.19 3.22 -75.11
CA ASP A 316 -13.09 4.11 -75.84
C ASP A 316 -13.52 3.49 -77.20
N PRO A 317 -14.73 3.79 -77.67
CA PRO A 317 -15.19 3.31 -78.97
C PRO A 317 -14.32 3.84 -80.11
N ASP A 318 -13.92 2.96 -81.03
CA ASP A 318 -13.24 3.36 -82.26
C ASP A 318 -14.14 4.19 -83.19
N MET A 319 -13.62 4.64 -84.34
CA MET A 319 -14.40 5.41 -85.32
C MET A 319 -15.64 4.68 -85.88
N LEU A 320 -15.79 3.39 -85.61
CA LEU A 320 -16.94 2.55 -85.98
C LEU A 320 -17.84 2.23 -84.76
N GLY A 321 -17.57 2.80 -83.59
CA GLY A 321 -18.31 2.58 -82.36
C GLY A 321 -17.99 1.25 -81.67
N ARG A 322 -16.89 0.57 -82.03
CA ARG A 322 -16.49 -0.71 -81.43
C ARG A 322 -15.58 -0.48 -80.25
N THR A 323 -15.82 -1.21 -79.17
CA THR A 323 -14.99 -1.18 -77.97
C THR A 323 -14.16 -2.45 -77.84
N LEU A 324 -12.97 -2.33 -77.27
CA LEU A 324 -12.12 -3.46 -76.95
C LEU A 324 -12.20 -3.78 -75.47
N ASN A 325 -12.35 -5.06 -75.15
CA ASN A 325 -12.26 -5.57 -73.79
C ASN A 325 -10.87 -6.16 -73.59
N VAL A 326 -10.16 -5.62 -72.61
CA VAL A 326 -8.82 -6.08 -72.27
C VAL A 326 -8.84 -6.63 -70.85
N THR A 327 -8.34 -7.85 -70.67
CA THR A 327 -8.23 -8.50 -69.36
C THR A 327 -6.76 -8.67 -69.01
N PHE A 328 -6.36 -8.24 -67.82
CA PHE A 328 -5.02 -8.42 -67.28
C PHE A 328 -5.09 -9.13 -65.94
N LYS A 329 -4.03 -9.88 -65.61
CA LYS A 329 -3.72 -10.26 -64.24
C LYS A 329 -2.78 -9.22 -63.66
N VAL A 330 -3.17 -8.67 -62.53
CA VAL A 330 -2.34 -7.82 -61.68
C VAL A 330 -1.75 -8.71 -60.61
N PHE A 331 -0.43 -8.71 -60.48
CA PHE A 331 0.31 -9.40 -59.45
C PHE A 331 0.96 -8.37 -58.54
N MET A 332 0.67 -8.45 -57.25
CA MET A 332 1.46 -7.78 -56.23
C MET A 332 2.28 -8.88 -55.57
N ASP A 333 3.60 -8.81 -55.72
CA ASP A 333 4.50 -9.74 -55.04
C ASP A 333 4.46 -9.48 -53.52
N GLU A 334 4.95 -10.43 -52.72
CA GLU A 334 5.02 -10.26 -51.26
C GLU A 334 5.83 -9.00 -50.91
N VAL A 335 5.24 -8.11 -50.12
CA VAL A 335 5.90 -6.87 -49.68
C VAL A 335 6.40 -7.07 -48.26
N VAL A 336 7.73 -7.09 -48.09
CA VAL A 336 8.36 -7.13 -46.77
C VAL A 336 8.74 -5.71 -46.35
N ILE A 337 8.06 -5.21 -45.33
CA ILE A 337 8.29 -3.90 -44.75
C ILE A 337 9.21 -4.09 -43.55
N LYS A 338 10.44 -3.55 -43.65
CA LYS A 338 11.34 -3.40 -42.51
C LYS A 338 10.97 -2.13 -41.79
N LEU A 339 10.63 -2.22 -40.51
CA LEU A 339 10.08 -1.09 -39.75
C LEU A 339 11.13 -0.08 -39.28
N ASP A 340 12.43 -0.39 -39.41
CA ASP A 340 13.49 0.46 -38.89
C ASP A 340 13.44 1.86 -39.49
N LYS A 341 13.18 2.87 -38.64
CA LYS A 341 13.06 4.29 -39.00
C LYS A 341 11.94 4.68 -39.96
N VAL A 342 11.19 3.72 -40.50
CA VAL A 342 10.05 3.99 -41.39
C VAL A 342 8.72 3.86 -40.66
N PHE A 343 8.68 3.27 -39.46
CA PHE A 343 7.47 3.19 -38.64
C PHE A 343 7.59 4.13 -37.44
N LYS A 344 6.68 5.11 -37.38
CA LYS A 344 6.63 6.13 -36.34
C LYS A 344 5.24 6.19 -35.73
N VAL A 345 5.19 6.25 -34.40
CA VAL A 345 3.99 6.52 -33.62
C VAL A 345 4.15 7.92 -33.03
N SER A 346 3.12 8.75 -33.18
CA SER A 346 3.01 10.07 -32.55
C SER A 346 1.75 10.08 -31.69
N ILE A 347 1.84 10.60 -30.47
CA ILE A 347 0.72 10.65 -29.52
C ILE A 347 0.51 12.10 -29.13
N ASN A 348 -0.71 12.59 -29.33
CA ASN A 348 -1.15 13.94 -29.00
C ASN A 348 -2.43 13.86 -28.17
N ASP A 349 -2.28 13.93 -26.86
CA ASP A 349 -3.37 13.76 -25.90
C ASP A 349 -4.15 12.45 -26.10
N ASP A 350 -5.34 12.53 -26.69
CA ASP A 350 -6.22 11.38 -26.90
C ASP A 350 -6.08 10.77 -28.31
N GLU A 351 -5.27 11.38 -29.18
CA GLU A 351 -5.03 10.93 -30.55
C GLU A 351 -3.69 10.22 -30.70
N VAL A 352 -3.70 9.10 -31.43
CA VAL A 352 -2.51 8.36 -31.85
C VAL A 352 -2.46 8.33 -33.35
N GLU A 353 -1.36 8.82 -33.90
CA GLU A 353 -1.07 8.74 -35.31
C GLU A 353 0.07 7.76 -35.55
N ILE A 354 -0.15 6.82 -36.46
CA ILE A 354 0.87 5.89 -36.91
C ILE A 354 1.20 6.17 -38.36
N GLU A 355 2.47 6.43 -38.62
CA GLU A 355 3.01 6.69 -39.94
C GLU A 355 3.92 5.54 -40.36
N TRP A 356 3.71 5.02 -41.58
CA TRP A 356 4.68 4.14 -42.22
C TRP A 356 4.75 4.25 -43.74
N HIS A 357 5.86 3.78 -44.30
CA HIS A 357 6.13 3.79 -45.73
C HIS A 357 6.17 2.37 -46.30
N VAL A 358 5.47 2.15 -47.41
CA VAL A 358 5.42 0.87 -48.12
C VAL A 358 5.97 1.04 -49.52
N THR A 359 6.95 0.21 -49.85
CA THR A 359 7.51 0.11 -51.20
C THR A 359 7.35 -1.32 -51.69
N GLY A 360 6.82 -1.51 -52.90
CA GLY A 360 6.61 -2.82 -53.47
C GLY A 360 6.77 -2.81 -54.99
N VAL A 361 6.51 -3.96 -55.60
CA VAL A 361 6.53 -4.13 -57.05
C VAL A 361 5.16 -4.63 -57.49
N MET A 362 4.57 -3.95 -58.46
CA MET A 362 3.37 -4.41 -59.14
C MET A 362 3.75 -4.90 -60.52
N ALA A 363 3.25 -6.08 -60.90
CA ALA A 363 3.36 -6.59 -62.24
C ALA A 363 1.99 -6.76 -62.89
N ILE A 364 1.93 -6.54 -64.20
CA ILE A 364 0.73 -6.77 -65.00
C ILE A 364 1.06 -7.77 -66.11
N GLU A 365 0.13 -8.67 -66.37
CA GLU A 365 0.20 -9.65 -67.46
C GLU A 365 -1.11 -9.57 -68.25
N PRO A 366 -1.08 -9.08 -69.50
CA PRO A 366 -2.25 -9.12 -70.35
C PRO A 366 -2.62 -10.58 -70.63
N ILE A 367 -3.91 -10.91 -70.58
CA ILE A 367 -4.40 -12.28 -70.79
C ILE A 367 -5.28 -12.35 -72.03
N SER A 368 -6.07 -11.32 -72.28
CA SER A 368 -6.97 -11.26 -73.43
C SER A 368 -7.10 -9.84 -73.96
N LEU A 369 -7.16 -9.70 -75.28
CA LEU A 369 -7.50 -8.47 -75.98
C LEU A 369 -8.48 -8.85 -77.10
N ASP A 370 -9.73 -8.42 -76.98
CA ASP A 370 -10.76 -8.78 -77.97
C ASP A 370 -11.85 -7.70 -78.07
N ASP A 371 -12.66 -7.74 -79.12
CA ASP A 371 -13.88 -6.94 -79.25
C ASP A 371 -15.12 -7.76 -78.91
N ASP A 372 -16.28 -7.10 -78.77
CA ASP A 372 -17.54 -7.76 -78.44
C ASP A 372 -17.98 -8.83 -79.47
N THR A 373 -17.41 -8.81 -80.67
CA THR A 373 -17.70 -9.77 -81.75
C THR A 373 -16.71 -10.94 -81.84
N GLY A 374 -15.67 -10.94 -81.00
CA GLY A 374 -14.59 -11.93 -81.00
C GLY A 374 -13.74 -11.91 -82.27
N MET A 375 -13.84 -10.84 -83.07
CA MET A 375 -13.18 -10.71 -84.36
C MET A 375 -11.73 -10.28 -84.17
N ILE A 376 -11.43 -9.40 -83.20
CA ILE A 376 -10.10 -8.87 -82.97
C ILE A 376 -9.18 -9.93 -82.37
N GLY A 377 -9.64 -10.70 -81.39
CA GLY A 377 -8.91 -11.85 -80.82
C GLY A 377 -8.56 -12.88 -81.89
N ARG A 378 -9.55 -13.30 -82.71
CA ARG A 378 -9.32 -14.20 -83.86
C ARG A 378 -8.35 -13.65 -84.91
N THR A 379 -8.19 -12.33 -84.95
CA THR A 379 -7.34 -11.64 -85.92
C THR A 379 -5.91 -11.53 -85.36
N LEU A 380 -5.76 -11.33 -84.05
CA LEU A 380 -4.48 -11.39 -83.34
C LEU A 380 -3.90 -12.83 -83.25
N ASP A 381 -4.76 -13.86 -83.24
CA ASP A 381 -4.36 -15.29 -83.19
C ASP A 381 -3.76 -15.83 -84.49
N LYS A 382 -3.78 -15.07 -85.58
CA LYS A 382 -3.20 -15.50 -86.86
C LYS A 382 -1.73 -15.06 -86.93
N ASP A 383 -0.86 -15.90 -87.52
CA ASP A 383 0.61 -15.72 -87.62
C ASP A 383 1.12 -14.45 -88.37
N TRP A 384 0.27 -13.47 -88.66
CA TRP A 384 0.61 -12.22 -89.36
C TRP A 384 0.87 -11.05 -88.41
N VAL A 385 0.72 -11.21 -87.09
CA VAL A 385 1.00 -10.18 -86.07
C VAL A 385 1.82 -10.80 -84.94
N ASP A 386 2.89 -10.13 -84.51
CA ASP A 386 3.67 -10.56 -83.35
C ASP A 386 3.15 -9.85 -82.08
N THR A 387 2.50 -10.64 -81.24
CA THR A 387 1.90 -10.23 -79.96
C THR A 387 2.76 -10.60 -78.75
N SER A 388 3.96 -11.16 -78.96
CA SER A 388 4.80 -11.71 -77.89
C SER A 388 5.25 -10.66 -76.87
N GLU A 389 5.48 -9.42 -77.31
CA GLU A 389 5.81 -8.31 -76.40
C GLU A 389 4.59 -7.82 -75.61
N PHE A 390 3.40 -7.83 -76.23
CA PHE A 390 2.16 -7.43 -75.57
C PHE A 390 1.81 -8.37 -74.41
N TYR A 391 1.77 -9.68 -74.64
CA TYR A 391 1.41 -10.67 -73.59
C TYR A 391 2.53 -10.94 -72.57
N ARG A 392 3.65 -10.20 -72.62
CA ARG A 392 4.74 -10.36 -71.68
C ARG A 392 4.38 -9.70 -70.35
N ARG A 393 4.60 -10.40 -69.23
CA ARG A 393 4.54 -9.80 -67.89
C ARG A 393 5.53 -8.65 -67.77
N THR A 394 5.04 -7.47 -67.40
CA THR A 394 5.84 -6.28 -67.10
C THR A 394 5.61 -5.84 -65.68
N GLN A 395 6.53 -5.08 -65.10
CA GLN A 395 6.50 -4.69 -63.70
C GLN A 395 7.04 -3.28 -63.51
N ASP A 396 6.59 -2.63 -62.46
CA ASP A 396 7.07 -1.33 -62.00
C ASP A 396 7.00 -1.26 -60.47
N ASP A 397 7.84 -0.43 -59.86
CA ASP A 397 7.78 -0.20 -58.42
C ASP A 397 6.69 0.80 -58.04
N PHE A 398 6.30 0.77 -56.77
CA PHE A 398 5.39 1.75 -56.19
C PHE A 398 5.83 2.15 -54.79
N SER A 399 5.41 3.34 -54.36
CA SER A 399 5.66 3.84 -53.01
C SER A 399 4.45 4.60 -52.48
N TYR A 400 3.98 4.22 -51.29
CA TYR A 400 2.88 4.87 -50.58
C TYR A 400 3.27 5.17 -49.13
N LYS A 401 2.81 6.31 -48.62
CA LYS A 401 2.84 6.65 -47.20
C LYS A 401 1.45 6.43 -46.60
N PHE A 402 1.40 5.75 -45.47
CA PHE A 402 0.18 5.45 -44.74
C PHE A 402 0.17 6.22 -43.44
N ILE A 403 -0.99 6.78 -43.13
CA ILE A 403 -1.25 7.45 -41.86
C ILE A 403 -2.53 6.84 -41.28
N CYS A 404 -2.39 6.11 -40.19
CA CYS A 404 -3.50 5.58 -39.41
C CYS A 404 -3.73 6.47 -38.20
N SER A 405 -4.95 6.95 -38.01
CA SER A 405 -5.34 7.74 -36.84
C SER A 405 -6.26 6.93 -35.94
N TYR A 406 -5.95 6.93 -34.66
CA TYR A 406 -6.74 6.33 -33.60
C TYR A 406 -7.05 7.38 -32.54
N GLU A 407 -8.18 7.24 -31.87
CA GLU A 407 -8.61 8.13 -30.79
C GLU A 407 -9.01 7.28 -29.58
N LEU A 408 -8.66 7.72 -28.38
CA LEU A 408 -9.14 7.12 -27.15
C LEU A 408 -10.66 7.32 -27.08
N ASP A 409 -11.40 6.23 -26.91
CA ASP A 409 -12.84 6.33 -26.81
C ASP A 409 -13.27 7.14 -25.56
N SER A 410 -14.48 7.68 -25.58
CA SER A 410 -14.98 8.52 -24.47
C SER A 410 -15.11 7.79 -23.13
N SER A 411 -14.99 6.45 -23.13
CA SER A 411 -14.94 5.66 -21.90
C SER A 411 -13.52 5.45 -21.36
N GLY A 412 -12.48 5.67 -22.18
CA GLY A 412 -11.07 5.46 -21.81
C GLY A 412 -10.61 4.02 -21.89
N VAL A 413 -11.41 3.13 -22.48
CA VAL A 413 -11.25 1.68 -22.40
C VAL A 413 -10.65 1.11 -23.68
N ALA A 414 -10.74 1.83 -24.81
CA ALA A 414 -10.23 1.34 -26.09
C ALA A 414 -9.67 2.47 -26.97
N LEU A 415 -8.62 2.14 -27.73
CA LEU A 415 -8.23 2.92 -28.89
C LEU A 415 -9.17 2.57 -30.05
N LYS A 416 -9.88 3.56 -30.57
CA LYS A 416 -10.78 3.40 -31.70
C LYS A 416 -10.09 3.86 -32.97
N PHE A 417 -10.09 3.02 -33.99
CA PHE A 417 -9.66 3.41 -35.32
C PHE A 417 -10.58 4.50 -35.90
N VAL A 418 -9.98 5.62 -36.34
CA VAL A 418 -10.70 6.79 -36.87
C VAL A 418 -10.61 6.85 -38.39
N ALA A 419 -9.39 6.76 -38.93
CA ALA A 419 -9.16 6.92 -40.36
C ALA A 419 -7.85 6.26 -40.82
N LEU A 420 -7.84 5.88 -42.10
CA LEU A 420 -6.65 5.48 -42.86
C LEU A 420 -6.51 6.40 -44.07
N ASN A 421 -5.45 7.22 -44.05
CA ASN A 421 -5.07 8.05 -45.18
C ASN A 421 -3.91 7.40 -45.95
N LEU A 422 -4.02 7.36 -47.27
CA LEU A 422 -2.95 6.94 -48.16
C LEU A 422 -2.48 8.15 -48.97
N GLU A 423 -1.18 8.45 -48.87
CA GLU A 423 -0.51 9.43 -49.70
C GLU A 423 0.34 8.70 -50.75
N GLU A 424 -0.02 8.88 -52.02
CA GLU A 424 0.75 8.36 -53.14
C GLU A 424 2.05 9.14 -53.29
N ILE A 425 3.18 8.44 -53.15
CA ILE A 425 4.51 9.00 -53.44
C ILE A 425 4.89 8.66 -54.88
N HIS A 426 4.62 7.42 -55.30
CA HIS A 426 4.90 6.91 -56.64
C HIS A 426 3.87 5.84 -57.03
N ALA A 427 3.02 6.17 -58.02
CA ALA A 427 2.16 5.18 -58.69
C ALA A 427 2.98 4.25 -59.59
N PRO A 428 2.65 2.96 -59.64
CA PRO A 428 3.26 2.06 -60.61
C PRO A 428 2.68 2.32 -62.00
N ALA A 429 3.54 2.39 -63.01
CA ALA A 429 3.16 2.51 -64.41
C ALA A 429 3.87 1.46 -65.28
N PRO A 430 3.59 0.15 -65.12
CA PRO A 430 4.24 -0.89 -65.91
C PRO A 430 3.93 -0.70 -67.40
N VAL A 431 4.97 -0.60 -68.21
CA VAL A 431 4.83 -0.38 -69.65
C VAL A 431 4.38 -1.66 -70.33
N ILE A 432 3.30 -1.61 -71.11
CA ILE A 432 2.84 -2.75 -71.91
C ILE A 432 3.60 -2.78 -73.24
N GLY A 433 4.02 -3.98 -73.64
CA GLY A 433 4.76 -4.16 -74.89
C GLY A 433 3.90 -3.91 -76.12
N ASN A 434 4.54 -3.53 -77.22
CA ASN A 434 3.84 -3.21 -78.46
C ASN A 434 3.39 -4.48 -79.19
N ILE A 435 2.30 -4.35 -79.96
CA ILE A 435 1.90 -5.34 -80.95
C ILE A 435 2.59 -4.98 -82.28
N LYS A 436 3.43 -5.89 -82.80
CA LYS A 436 4.23 -5.64 -84.01
C LYS A 436 3.51 -6.15 -85.26
N PHE A 437 3.41 -5.27 -86.25
CA PHE A 437 2.82 -5.57 -87.56
C PHE A 437 3.92 -5.74 -88.62
N PRO A 438 3.70 -6.56 -89.65
CA PRO A 438 4.64 -6.74 -90.74
C PRO A 438 4.85 -5.42 -91.50
N GLU A 439 6.10 -5.10 -91.81
CA GLU A 439 6.43 -3.95 -92.66
C GLU A 439 5.76 -4.11 -94.03
N VAL A 440 4.95 -3.13 -94.42
CA VAL A 440 4.34 -3.11 -95.76
C VAL A 440 5.47 -2.83 -96.77
N PRO A 441 5.75 -3.74 -97.73
CA PRO A 441 6.75 -3.50 -98.75
C PRO A 441 6.41 -2.24 -99.56
N PRO A 442 7.40 -1.43 -99.98
CA PRO A 442 7.14 -0.25 -100.80
C PRO A 442 6.43 -0.66 -102.09
N VAL A 443 5.27 -0.05 -102.34
CA VAL A 443 4.45 -0.33 -103.53
C VAL A 443 5.09 0.33 -104.74
N ASP A 444 5.48 -0.47 -105.75
CA ASP A 444 6.03 -0.01 -107.02
C ASP A 444 4.97 0.77 -107.85
N GLN A 445 5.42 1.76 -108.61
CA GLN A 445 4.64 2.86 -109.20
C GLN A 445 3.67 2.40 -110.32
N ASP A 446 3.80 1.18 -110.83
CA ASP A 446 3.03 0.68 -111.99
C ASP A 446 1.72 -0.05 -111.67
N TYR A 447 1.28 -0.10 -110.40
CA TYR A 447 0.01 -0.76 -110.01
C TYR A 447 -1.20 0.19 -109.84
N TRP A 448 -1.15 1.41 -110.35
CA TRP A 448 -2.10 2.49 -110.00
C TRP A 448 -3.55 2.35 -110.53
N ILE A 449 -3.77 1.56 -111.60
CA ILE A 449 -5.09 1.43 -112.25
C ILE A 449 -5.89 0.23 -111.72
N ILE A 450 -5.23 -0.89 -111.39
CA ILE A 450 -5.87 -2.01 -110.66
C ILE A 450 -6.18 -1.55 -109.24
N VAL A 451 -5.28 -0.78 -108.62
CA VAL A 451 -5.47 -0.20 -107.30
C VAL A 451 -6.71 0.69 -107.24
N ASN A 452 -7.09 1.52 -108.22
CA ASN A 452 -8.27 2.40 -108.06
C ASN A 452 -9.64 1.68 -108.03
N LEU A 453 -9.80 0.56 -108.74
CA LEU A 453 -11.02 -0.28 -108.69
C LEU A 453 -10.99 -1.24 -107.50
N MET A 454 -9.79 -1.71 -107.12
CA MET A 454 -9.56 -2.41 -105.86
C MET A 454 -9.78 -1.47 -104.67
N MET A 455 -9.44 -0.18 -104.74
CA MET A 455 -9.46 0.83 -103.66
C MET A 455 -10.85 1.18 -103.17
N PHE A 456 -11.94 0.85 -103.87
CA PHE A 456 -13.30 1.01 -103.31
C PHE A 456 -13.71 -0.19 -102.43
N TYR A 457 -13.29 -1.41 -102.80
CA TYR A 457 -13.40 -2.60 -101.94
C TYR A 457 -12.30 -2.64 -100.87
N LEU A 458 -11.11 -2.13 -101.19
CA LEU A 458 -9.99 -1.94 -100.28
C LEU A 458 -10.17 -0.71 -99.42
N SER A 459 -10.92 0.34 -99.78
CA SER A 459 -11.16 1.44 -98.84
C SER A 459 -11.95 0.93 -97.64
N PHE A 460 -12.91 0.02 -97.84
CA PHE A 460 -13.56 -0.68 -96.74
C PHE A 460 -12.57 -1.53 -95.95
N MET A 461 -11.69 -2.32 -96.59
CA MET A 461 -10.65 -3.10 -95.87
C MET A 461 -9.59 -2.22 -95.19
N ILE A 462 -9.17 -1.10 -95.78
CA ILE A 462 -8.18 -0.16 -95.27
C ILE A 462 -8.78 0.61 -94.11
N VAL A 463 -10.05 1.02 -94.19
CA VAL A 463 -10.77 1.59 -93.04
C VAL A 463 -10.89 0.56 -91.93
N GLN A 464 -11.16 -0.72 -92.24
CA GLN A 464 -11.20 -1.80 -91.23
C GLN A 464 -9.83 -2.13 -90.63
N ILE A 465 -8.76 -2.10 -91.43
CA ILE A 465 -7.37 -2.30 -90.98
C ILE A 465 -6.90 -1.10 -90.17
N HIS A 466 -7.19 0.13 -90.64
CA HIS A 466 -6.83 1.35 -89.93
C HIS A 466 -7.62 1.48 -88.63
N SER A 467 -8.92 1.13 -88.62
CA SER A 467 -9.70 1.09 -87.38
C SER A 467 -9.26 -0.04 -86.45
N PHE A 468 -8.86 -1.20 -86.98
CA PHE A 468 -8.24 -2.27 -86.20
C PHE A 468 -6.90 -1.80 -85.58
N LEU A 469 -6.01 -1.21 -86.37
CA LEU A 469 -4.72 -0.68 -85.91
C LEU A 469 -4.93 0.43 -84.88
N HIS A 470 -5.84 1.37 -85.15
CA HIS A 470 -6.18 2.43 -84.22
C HIS A 470 -6.74 1.87 -82.92
N ALA A 471 -7.67 0.90 -82.97
CA ALA A 471 -8.24 0.25 -81.80
C ALA A 471 -7.16 -0.46 -80.98
N VAL A 472 -6.26 -1.22 -81.64
CA VAL A 472 -5.14 -1.91 -80.99
C VAL A 472 -4.14 -0.91 -80.38
N PHE A 473 -3.76 0.15 -81.09
CA PHE A 473 -2.87 1.18 -80.55
C PHE A 473 -3.50 1.95 -79.39
N SER A 474 -4.79 2.31 -79.48
CA SER A 474 -5.51 2.93 -78.36
C SER A 474 -5.61 1.99 -77.15
N ALA A 475 -5.69 0.67 -77.37
CA ALA A 475 -5.71 -0.32 -76.30
C ALA A 475 -4.35 -0.54 -75.64
N VAL A 476 -3.24 -0.14 -76.29
CA VAL A 476 -1.87 -0.20 -75.74
C VAL A 476 -1.48 1.13 -75.08
N GLU A 477 -1.87 2.26 -75.69
CA GLU A 477 -1.56 3.61 -75.18
C GLU A 477 -2.52 4.09 -74.08
N GLY A 478 -3.77 3.60 -74.06
CA GLY A 478 -4.81 4.01 -73.13
C GLY A 478 -5.02 3.06 -71.94
N VAL A 479 -4.03 2.23 -71.60
CA VAL A 479 -4.16 1.29 -70.49
C VAL A 479 -4.07 2.04 -69.17
N GLU A 480 -5.19 2.17 -68.47
CA GLU A 480 -5.19 2.61 -67.07
C GLU A 480 -4.64 1.48 -66.20
N THR A 481 -3.48 1.72 -65.60
CA THR A 481 -2.93 0.80 -64.60
C THR A 481 -3.82 0.84 -63.36
N PRO A 482 -4.34 -0.31 -62.90
CA PRO A 482 -5.22 -0.32 -61.74
C PRO A 482 -4.46 0.20 -60.52
N SER A 483 -5.10 1.10 -59.76
CA SER A 483 -4.50 1.61 -58.53
C SER A 483 -4.30 0.47 -57.52
N VAL A 484 -3.08 0.35 -57.00
CA VAL A 484 -2.76 -0.59 -55.90
C VAL A 484 -3.37 -0.12 -54.59
N GLU A 485 -3.87 1.12 -54.52
CA GLU A 485 -4.44 1.72 -53.32
C GLU A 485 -5.56 0.85 -52.73
N VAL A 486 -6.46 0.33 -53.58
CA VAL A 486 -7.58 -0.51 -53.13
C VAL A 486 -7.08 -1.81 -52.49
N LEU A 487 -6.05 -2.42 -53.06
CA LEU A 487 -5.47 -3.68 -52.58
C LEU A 487 -4.70 -3.49 -51.28
N LEU A 488 -3.94 -2.41 -51.20
CA LEU A 488 -3.24 -2.02 -49.99
C LEU A 488 -4.26 -1.70 -48.90
N ARG A 489 -5.25 -0.84 -49.19
CA ARG A 489 -6.31 -0.48 -48.24
C ARG A 489 -7.04 -1.70 -47.68
N GLU A 490 -7.47 -2.62 -48.54
CA GLU A 490 -8.15 -3.85 -48.10
C GLU A 490 -7.23 -4.74 -47.25
N ALA A 491 -5.96 -4.90 -47.66
CA ALA A 491 -4.97 -5.63 -46.88
C ALA A 491 -4.67 -4.95 -45.53
N PHE A 492 -4.76 -3.62 -45.46
CA PHE A 492 -4.52 -2.85 -44.25
C PHE A 492 -5.74 -2.89 -43.31
N GLU A 493 -6.93 -2.59 -43.79
CA GLU A 493 -8.17 -2.62 -42.99
C GLU A 493 -8.42 -4.01 -42.40
N THR A 494 -8.13 -5.09 -43.14
CA THR A 494 -8.32 -6.46 -42.66
C THR A 494 -7.30 -6.86 -41.58
N ASN A 495 -6.08 -6.33 -41.62
CA ASN A 495 -4.97 -6.79 -40.78
C ASN A 495 -4.54 -5.79 -39.69
N PHE A 496 -5.04 -4.54 -39.68
CA PHE A 496 -4.51 -3.44 -38.86
C PHE A 496 -5.57 -2.65 -38.07
N GLU A 497 -6.79 -3.19 -37.91
CA GLU A 497 -7.73 -2.70 -36.89
C GLU A 497 -7.33 -3.20 -35.49
N PHE A 498 -6.56 -2.37 -34.77
CA PHE A 498 -6.23 -2.63 -33.38
C PHE A 498 -7.44 -2.28 -32.49
N THR A 499 -8.13 -3.30 -31.97
CA THR A 499 -9.36 -3.14 -31.17
C THR A 499 -9.22 -3.70 -29.75
N SER A 500 -8.00 -3.95 -29.30
CA SER A 500 -7.77 -4.56 -27.98
C SER A 500 -8.13 -3.60 -26.84
N PRO A 501 -8.81 -4.08 -25.78
CA PRO A 501 -9.23 -3.24 -24.66
C PRO A 501 -8.04 -2.88 -23.76
N LEU A 502 -7.80 -1.58 -23.56
CA LEU A 502 -6.75 -1.01 -22.69
C LEU A 502 -6.90 -1.48 -21.24
N ARG A 503 -8.14 -1.74 -20.80
CA ARG A 503 -8.45 -2.12 -19.43
C ARG A 503 -7.66 -3.34 -18.96
N GLU A 504 -7.52 -4.38 -19.79
CA GLU A 504 -6.81 -5.60 -19.37
C GLU A 504 -5.32 -5.34 -19.16
N LEU A 505 -4.70 -4.56 -20.06
CA LEU A 505 -3.30 -4.16 -19.95
C LEU A 505 -3.06 -3.33 -18.69
N VAL A 506 -3.94 -2.37 -18.38
CA VAL A 506 -3.79 -1.54 -17.19
C VAL A 506 -4.07 -2.34 -15.91
N ASP A 507 -5.14 -3.15 -15.88
CA ASP A 507 -5.46 -4.00 -14.72
C ASP A 507 -4.28 -4.95 -14.41
N ASN A 508 -3.65 -5.53 -15.45
CA ASN A 508 -2.45 -6.35 -15.28
C ASN A 508 -1.25 -5.52 -14.81
N THR A 509 -1.08 -4.31 -15.32
CA THR A 509 0.01 -3.40 -14.88
C THR A 509 -0.14 -3.02 -13.41
N ILE A 510 -1.34 -2.61 -12.98
CA ILE A 510 -1.62 -2.29 -11.57
C ILE A 510 -1.39 -3.52 -10.69
N LYS A 511 -1.91 -4.69 -11.09
CA LYS A 511 -1.71 -5.93 -10.32
C LYS A 511 -0.24 -6.30 -10.19
N LEU A 512 0.52 -6.29 -11.28
CA LEU A 512 1.93 -6.64 -11.26
C LEU A 512 2.74 -5.60 -10.46
N ASN A 513 2.58 -4.31 -10.78
CA ASN A 513 3.38 -3.26 -10.16
C ASN A 513 3.09 -3.11 -8.66
N PHE A 514 1.93 -3.51 -8.15
CA PHE A 514 1.63 -3.49 -6.72
C PHE A 514 1.60 -4.89 -6.07
N GLY A 515 2.11 -5.93 -6.71
CA GLY A 515 2.15 -7.28 -6.14
C GLY A 515 0.78 -7.81 -5.73
N ASN A 516 -0.27 -7.45 -6.49
CA ASN A 516 -1.70 -7.69 -6.23
C ASN A 516 -2.28 -6.96 -5.01
N ALA A 517 -1.60 -5.94 -4.46
CA ALA A 517 -2.10 -5.15 -3.33
C ALA A 517 -3.27 -4.23 -3.70
N LEU A 518 -3.54 -3.98 -4.98
CA LEU A 518 -4.66 -3.18 -5.47
C LEU A 518 -5.54 -4.00 -6.42
N ILE A 519 -6.85 -3.86 -6.26
CA ILE A 519 -7.88 -4.49 -7.10
C ILE A 519 -8.69 -3.38 -7.76
N SER A 520 -8.60 -3.31 -9.08
CA SER A 520 -9.40 -2.41 -9.92
C SER A 520 -10.88 -2.82 -9.94
N GLN A 521 -11.78 -1.85 -9.77
CA GLN A 521 -13.24 -2.07 -9.83
C GLN A 521 -13.90 -1.25 -10.94
N SER A 522 -13.55 0.03 -11.07
CA SER A 522 -14.13 0.97 -12.02
C SER A 522 -13.04 1.79 -12.70
N LEU A 523 -13.20 2.06 -14.00
CA LEU A 523 -12.24 2.78 -14.85
C LEU A 523 -12.96 3.92 -15.57
N TYR A 524 -12.31 5.08 -15.61
CA TYR A 524 -12.75 6.27 -16.33
C TYR A 524 -11.57 7.03 -16.95
N ALA A 525 -11.81 7.85 -17.98
CA ALA A 525 -10.80 8.72 -18.61
C ALA A 525 -11.26 10.19 -18.73
N PRO A 526 -11.34 10.93 -17.62
CA PRO A 526 -11.60 12.37 -17.67
C PRO A 526 -10.41 13.19 -18.20
N GLY A 527 -9.21 12.63 -18.24
CA GLY A 527 -8.01 13.27 -18.81
C GLY A 527 -6.77 12.42 -18.53
N ASP A 528 -6.59 12.01 -17.28
CA ASP A 528 -5.83 10.79 -16.97
C ASP A 528 -6.78 9.58 -16.95
N LEU A 529 -6.22 8.38 -17.09
CA LEU A 529 -6.93 7.15 -16.75
C LEU A 529 -7.05 7.06 -15.22
N VAL A 530 -8.27 6.97 -14.71
CA VAL A 530 -8.57 6.90 -13.29
C VAL A 530 -9.25 5.59 -12.95
N PHE A 531 -8.60 4.83 -12.07
CA PHE A 531 -9.08 3.57 -11.54
C PHE A 531 -9.54 3.76 -10.11
N PHE A 532 -10.79 3.43 -9.84
CA PHE A 532 -11.28 3.30 -8.48
C PHE A 532 -11.37 1.83 -8.12
N GLY A 533 -10.96 1.49 -6.90
CA GLY A 533 -10.83 0.12 -6.49
C GLY A 533 -10.71 -0.09 -4.99
N ALA A 534 -10.10 -1.23 -4.67
CA ALA A 534 -9.83 -1.60 -3.29
C ALA A 534 -8.38 -2.01 -3.05
N VAL A 535 -7.83 -1.67 -1.89
CA VAL A 535 -6.65 -2.26 -1.29
C VAL A 535 -6.99 -3.70 -0.95
N ASN A 536 -6.29 -4.62 -1.58
CA ASN A 536 -6.45 -6.04 -1.39
C ASN A 536 -6.11 -6.40 0.06
N PRO A 537 -7.10 -6.77 0.91
CA PRO A 537 -6.90 -6.86 2.36
C PRO A 537 -5.89 -7.92 2.75
N THR A 538 -5.68 -8.93 1.92
CA THR A 538 -4.58 -9.90 1.95
C THR A 538 -4.71 -10.72 0.65
N VAL A 539 -3.67 -11.43 0.19
CA VAL A 539 -3.71 -12.41 -0.92
C VAL A 539 -4.62 -13.63 -0.61
N THR A 540 -5.65 -13.45 0.23
CA THR A 540 -6.50 -14.47 0.83
C THR A 540 -7.91 -14.21 0.36
N ALA A 541 -8.63 -15.24 -0.06
CA ALA A 541 -9.98 -15.10 -0.62
C ALA A 541 -11.03 -14.49 0.34
N PHE A 542 -10.70 -14.31 1.62
CA PHE A 542 -11.54 -13.73 2.67
C PHE A 542 -10.71 -13.14 3.82
N ALA A 543 -11.33 -12.28 4.62
CA ALA A 543 -10.83 -11.76 5.90
C ALA A 543 -11.67 -12.27 7.07
N ILE A 544 -11.09 -12.36 8.28
CA ILE A 544 -11.83 -12.69 9.51
C ILE A 544 -12.46 -11.43 10.11
N ASP A 545 -13.71 -11.53 10.54
CA ASP A 545 -14.46 -10.50 11.28
C ASP A 545 -14.94 -11.04 12.65
N PRO A 546 -14.64 -10.36 13.76
CA PRO A 546 -13.77 -9.20 13.88
C PRO A 546 -12.29 -9.58 13.68
N MET A 547 -11.51 -8.71 13.03
CA MET A 547 -10.07 -8.96 12.80
C MET A 547 -9.21 -8.74 14.07
N GLN A 548 -9.72 -7.98 15.03
CA GLN A 548 -9.18 -7.90 16.38
C GLN A 548 -10.30 -7.72 17.41
N HIS A 549 -10.17 -8.31 18.60
CA HIS A 549 -11.14 -8.13 19.68
C HIS A 549 -10.51 -8.32 21.07
N THR A 550 -11.16 -7.78 22.11
CA THR A 550 -10.75 -7.92 23.52
C THR A 550 -11.93 -8.35 24.38
N LEU A 551 -11.73 -9.38 25.21
CA LEU A 551 -12.73 -9.95 26.13
C LEU A 551 -12.17 -10.08 27.55
N VAL A 552 -13.06 -10.33 28.52
CA VAL A 552 -12.67 -10.76 29.88
C VAL A 552 -12.71 -12.28 29.95
N ALA A 553 -11.81 -12.87 30.72
CA ALA A 553 -11.80 -14.30 31.01
C ALA A 553 -13.15 -14.77 31.56
N GLY A 554 -13.62 -15.93 31.09
CA GLY A 554 -14.92 -16.49 31.45
C GLY A 554 -16.16 -15.76 30.90
N SER A 555 -15.99 -14.75 30.02
CA SER A 555 -17.12 -14.09 29.36
C SER A 555 -17.86 -15.01 28.38
N ALA A 556 -18.98 -14.53 27.84
CA ALA A 556 -19.70 -15.24 26.79
C ALA A 556 -18.80 -15.54 25.57
N PRO A 557 -19.00 -16.69 24.89
CA PRO A 557 -18.29 -17.00 23.65
C PRO A 557 -18.48 -15.94 22.56
N LEU A 558 -17.44 -15.73 21.74
CA LEU A 558 -17.46 -14.81 20.60
C LEU A 558 -17.51 -15.57 19.28
N GLN A 559 -18.41 -15.17 18.40
CA GLN A 559 -18.51 -15.71 17.05
C GLN A 559 -17.56 -14.98 16.09
N PHE A 560 -16.65 -15.72 15.46
CA PHE A 560 -15.88 -15.22 14.31
C PHE A 560 -16.54 -15.61 12.98
N ASN A 561 -16.48 -14.72 12.01
CA ASN A 561 -17.00 -14.93 10.65
C ASN A 561 -15.92 -14.61 9.61
N THR A 562 -16.16 -15.00 8.36
CA THR A 562 -15.35 -14.56 7.22
C THR A 562 -16.11 -13.58 6.33
N VAL A 563 -15.41 -12.62 5.74
CA VAL A 563 -15.95 -11.68 4.76
C VAL A 563 -15.12 -11.77 3.46
N PRO A 564 -15.71 -12.20 2.33
CA PRO A 564 -17.07 -12.76 2.22
C PRO A 564 -17.24 -14.09 2.95
N ALA A 565 -18.49 -14.47 3.23
CA ALA A 565 -18.81 -15.70 3.94
C ALA A 565 -18.54 -16.95 3.09
N HIS A 566 -17.95 -17.97 3.69
CA HIS A 566 -17.66 -19.27 3.05
C HIS A 566 -18.28 -20.43 3.87
N PRO A 567 -19.61 -20.63 3.83
CA PRO A 567 -20.31 -21.56 4.71
C PRO A 567 -19.82 -23.01 4.56
N GLY A 568 -19.39 -23.62 5.66
CA GLY A 568 -18.94 -25.02 5.68
C GLY A 568 -17.57 -25.29 5.03
N LEU A 569 -16.91 -24.27 4.46
CA LEU A 569 -15.63 -24.40 3.75
C LEU A 569 -14.44 -23.87 4.55
N ILE A 570 -14.65 -23.44 5.79
CA ILE A 570 -13.61 -22.89 6.66
C ILE A 570 -13.29 -23.87 7.80
N ARG A 571 -12.00 -23.95 8.12
CA ARG A 571 -11.49 -24.61 9.32
C ARG A 571 -10.84 -23.57 10.22
N TRP A 572 -11.31 -23.53 11.46
CA TRP A 572 -10.87 -22.58 12.48
C TRP A 572 -9.87 -23.22 13.43
N THR A 573 -8.82 -22.47 13.76
CA THR A 573 -7.86 -22.84 14.80
C THR A 573 -7.47 -21.61 15.60
N CYS A 574 -7.01 -21.80 16.83
CA CYS A 574 -6.40 -20.75 17.61
C CYS A 574 -5.07 -21.22 18.21
N GLU A 575 -4.15 -20.28 18.41
CA GLU A 575 -2.86 -20.55 19.01
C GLU A 575 -2.36 -19.33 19.80
N PRO A 576 -1.56 -19.52 20.86
CA PRO A 576 -0.99 -18.42 21.63
C PRO A 576 0.00 -17.63 20.79
N VAL A 577 0.11 -16.33 21.07
CA VAL A 577 1.08 -15.43 20.40
C VAL A 577 2.51 -15.67 20.87
N LEU A 578 2.69 -15.97 22.15
CA LEU A 578 3.99 -16.20 22.78
C LEU A 578 4.21 -17.70 23.00
N ASP A 579 5.44 -18.18 22.75
CA ASP A 579 5.80 -19.59 22.99
C ASP A 579 5.82 -19.97 24.47
N SER A 580 5.87 -18.98 25.37
CA SER A 580 5.77 -19.18 26.81
C SER A 580 4.36 -19.48 27.30
N VAL A 581 3.34 -19.26 26.46
CA VAL A 581 1.92 -19.52 26.77
C VAL A 581 1.53 -20.83 26.09
N SER A 582 0.89 -21.74 26.84
CA SER A 582 0.43 -23.03 26.30
C SER A 582 -1.00 -22.93 25.72
N ASN A 583 -1.35 -23.85 24.80
CA ASN A 583 -2.69 -23.86 24.19
C ASN A 583 -3.85 -23.99 25.20
N GLY A 584 -3.62 -24.62 26.36
CA GLY A 584 -4.64 -24.73 27.40
C GLY A 584 -4.99 -23.40 28.07
N GLN A 585 -4.11 -22.39 27.98
CA GLN A 585 -4.25 -21.10 28.64
C GLN A 585 -5.04 -20.08 27.80
N ILE A 586 -5.36 -20.39 26.54
CA ILE A 586 -5.98 -19.44 25.60
C ILE A 586 -7.44 -19.74 25.28
N GLY A 587 -8.06 -20.71 25.98
CA GLY A 587 -9.41 -21.17 25.67
C GLY A 587 -9.45 -22.06 24.43
N SER A 588 -10.61 -22.13 23.76
CA SER A 588 -10.80 -23.01 22.60
C SER A 588 -11.67 -22.35 21.54
N ILE A 589 -11.49 -22.75 20.28
CA ILE A 589 -12.36 -22.37 19.16
C ILE A 589 -12.97 -23.61 18.54
N ASP A 590 -14.26 -23.57 18.25
CA ASP A 590 -14.91 -24.64 17.50
C ASP A 590 -14.44 -24.63 16.05
N GLU A 591 -13.87 -25.75 15.61
CA GLU A 591 -13.17 -25.90 14.32
C GLU A 591 -14.09 -25.64 13.11
N HIS A 592 -15.40 -25.84 13.25
CA HIS A 592 -16.36 -25.78 12.13
C HIS A 592 -17.19 -24.51 12.12
N THR A 593 -17.51 -23.98 13.29
CA THR A 593 -18.38 -22.81 13.45
C THR A 593 -17.60 -21.52 13.66
N GLY A 594 -16.36 -21.57 14.17
CA GLY A 594 -15.60 -20.37 14.52
C GLY A 594 -16.04 -19.72 15.85
N LEU A 595 -16.84 -20.43 16.66
CA LEU A 595 -17.25 -19.96 17.99
C LEU A 595 -16.09 -20.12 18.98
N TYR A 596 -15.53 -19.01 19.45
CA TYR A 596 -14.44 -18.96 20.40
C TYR A 596 -14.96 -18.87 21.84
N THR A 597 -14.51 -19.76 22.71
CA THR A 597 -14.80 -19.76 24.15
C THR A 597 -13.57 -19.30 24.93
N PRO A 598 -13.63 -18.16 25.64
CA PRO A 598 -12.50 -17.65 26.42
C PRO A 598 -12.16 -18.56 27.61
N PRO A 599 -10.89 -18.64 28.02
CA PRO A 599 -10.47 -19.39 29.22
C PRO A 599 -11.03 -18.75 30.50
N ALA A 600 -11.05 -19.51 31.61
CA ALA A 600 -11.30 -18.93 32.93
C ALA A 600 -10.06 -18.15 33.41
N ALA A 601 -10.24 -17.21 34.34
CA ALA A 601 -9.15 -16.40 34.87
C ALA A 601 -8.06 -17.26 35.57
N SER A 602 -8.44 -18.40 36.14
CA SER A 602 -7.51 -19.37 36.76
C SER A 602 -6.68 -20.17 35.77
N ASP A 603 -7.05 -20.17 34.48
CA ASP A 603 -6.49 -21.10 33.50
C ASP A 603 -5.21 -20.56 32.87
N PHE A 604 -4.84 -19.31 33.10
CA PHE A 604 -3.63 -18.69 32.57
C PHE A 604 -2.93 -17.82 33.61
N ASP A 605 -1.67 -17.47 33.33
CA ASP A 605 -0.83 -16.61 34.17
C ASP A 605 -0.77 -15.16 33.63
N GLY A 606 -0.50 -14.19 34.50
CA GLY A 606 -0.41 -12.77 34.13
C GLY A 606 -1.76 -12.09 33.86
N ASP A 607 -1.75 -10.82 33.48
CA ASP A 607 -2.97 -10.00 33.40
C ASP A 607 -3.82 -10.24 32.16
N PHE A 608 -3.25 -10.85 31.11
CA PHE A 608 -3.96 -11.23 29.89
C PHE A 608 -3.18 -12.28 29.10
N VAL A 609 -3.88 -12.94 28.18
CA VAL A 609 -3.29 -13.76 27.12
C VAL A 609 -3.70 -13.22 25.76
N ARG A 610 -2.81 -13.38 24.77
CA ARG A 610 -3.10 -13.07 23.37
C ARG A 610 -2.99 -14.33 22.53
N LEU A 611 -3.91 -14.46 21.59
CA LEU A 611 -3.95 -15.57 20.66
C LEU A 611 -4.18 -15.08 19.24
N ARG A 612 -3.65 -15.84 18.29
CA ARG A 612 -3.95 -15.74 16.86
C ARG A 612 -5.07 -16.71 16.55
N VAL A 613 -6.15 -16.20 15.98
CA VAL A 613 -7.23 -17.03 15.40
C VAL A 613 -6.95 -17.15 13.91
N ASN A 614 -6.93 -18.37 13.38
CA ASN A 614 -6.69 -18.65 11.97
C ASN A 614 -7.92 -19.31 11.35
N ALA A 615 -8.29 -18.83 10.16
CA ALA A 615 -9.32 -19.41 9.32
C ALA A 615 -8.67 -19.88 8.02
N ARG A 616 -8.78 -21.17 7.70
CA ARG A 616 -8.23 -21.77 6.48
C ARG A 616 -9.36 -22.32 5.61
N HIS A 617 -9.31 -22.04 4.31
CA HIS A 617 -10.21 -22.68 3.35
C HIS A 617 -9.87 -24.17 3.21
N ILE A 618 -10.87 -25.05 3.09
CA ILE A 618 -10.62 -26.50 3.00
C ILE A 618 -10.10 -26.89 1.62
N ASP A 619 -10.68 -26.31 0.56
CA ASP A 619 -10.36 -26.67 -0.83
C ASP A 619 -9.20 -25.88 -1.44
N THR A 620 -8.69 -24.85 -0.75
CA THR A 620 -7.64 -23.96 -1.26
C THR A 620 -6.59 -23.70 -0.18
N ASP A 621 -5.45 -23.12 -0.54
CA ASP A 621 -4.43 -22.72 0.43
C ASP A 621 -4.66 -21.32 1.03
N PHE A 622 -5.81 -20.70 0.77
CA PHE A 622 -6.13 -19.40 1.34
C PHE A 622 -6.38 -19.50 2.86
N SER A 623 -5.76 -18.60 3.61
CA SER A 623 -5.94 -18.48 5.05
C SER A 623 -5.88 -17.03 5.52
N SER A 624 -6.69 -16.67 6.51
CA SER A 624 -6.69 -15.35 7.15
C SER A 624 -6.43 -15.51 8.65
N SER A 625 -5.91 -14.45 9.27
CA SER A 625 -5.67 -14.42 10.72
C SER A 625 -6.34 -13.23 11.38
N ALA A 626 -6.70 -13.39 12.66
CA ALA A 626 -7.22 -12.36 13.54
C ALA A 626 -6.51 -12.41 14.88
N LEU A 627 -6.57 -11.31 15.63
CA LEU A 627 -5.91 -11.15 16.92
C LEU A 627 -6.95 -11.06 18.04
N MET A 628 -6.87 -11.94 19.03
CA MET A 628 -7.72 -11.87 20.21
C MET A 628 -6.88 -11.63 21.46
N THR A 629 -7.40 -10.78 22.35
CA THR A 629 -6.84 -10.52 23.68
C THR A 629 -7.88 -10.89 24.73
N VAL A 630 -7.52 -11.75 25.68
CA VAL A 630 -8.37 -12.11 26.82
C VAL A 630 -7.74 -11.58 28.09
N LEU A 631 -8.42 -10.64 28.75
CA LEU A 631 -8.01 -10.01 30.00
C LEU A 631 -8.41 -10.89 31.18
N ARG A 632 -7.55 -11.00 32.19
CA ARG A 632 -7.90 -11.61 33.48
C ARG A 632 -9.02 -10.83 34.16
N SER A 633 -9.04 -9.51 34.00
CA SER A 633 -10.04 -8.63 34.57
C SER A 633 -10.42 -7.50 33.62
N GLY A 634 -11.71 -7.17 33.58
CA GLY A 634 -12.22 -6.01 32.86
C GLY A 634 -12.03 -4.68 33.60
N LEU A 635 -11.44 -4.67 34.81
CA LEU A 635 -11.26 -3.48 35.63
C LEU A 635 -9.81 -3.34 36.13
N HIS A 636 -9.20 -2.19 35.85
CA HIS A 636 -7.86 -1.81 36.28
C HIS A 636 -7.83 -0.37 36.78
N ILE A 637 -6.88 -0.05 37.67
CA ILE A 637 -6.61 1.29 38.17
C ILE A 637 -5.12 1.59 38.04
N SER A 638 -4.78 2.82 37.65
CA SER A 638 -3.38 3.29 37.56
C SER A 638 -3.29 4.76 38.00
N PRO A 639 -2.24 5.18 38.72
CA PRO A 639 -1.18 4.34 39.29
C PRO A 639 -1.70 3.40 40.41
N LEU A 640 -0.99 2.32 40.68
CA LEU A 640 -1.29 1.41 41.80
C LEU A 640 -0.73 1.95 43.12
N LEU A 641 0.40 2.64 43.04
CA LEU A 641 1.02 3.34 44.16
C LEU A 641 1.53 4.69 43.67
N TYR A 642 1.28 5.74 44.45
CA TYR A 642 1.88 7.04 44.22
C TYR A 642 2.27 7.69 45.56
N VAL A 643 3.49 8.19 45.65
CA VAL A 643 4.01 8.94 46.81
C VAL A 643 4.02 10.43 46.47
N THR A 644 3.29 11.19 47.28
CA THR A 644 3.18 12.64 47.23
C THR A 644 3.52 13.26 48.59
N GLN A 645 3.47 14.59 48.68
CA GLN A 645 3.72 15.34 49.91
C GLN A 645 2.53 16.23 50.24
N VAL A 646 2.38 16.62 51.50
CA VAL A 646 1.44 17.68 51.89
C VAL A 646 1.76 18.97 51.14
N ASN A 647 0.73 19.64 50.59
CA ASN A 647 0.90 20.82 49.72
C ASN A 647 1.89 20.60 48.55
N SER A 648 1.89 19.42 47.93
CA SER A 648 2.78 19.11 46.80
C SER A 648 2.65 20.09 45.63
N THR A 649 3.67 20.15 44.78
CA THR A 649 3.62 20.84 43.48
C THR A 649 4.09 19.86 42.38
N PRO A 650 3.25 19.46 41.41
CA PRO A 650 1.84 19.84 41.26
C PRO A 650 0.98 19.33 42.44
N PRO A 651 -0.14 20.01 42.74
CA PRO A 651 -0.94 19.75 43.94
C PRO A 651 -1.84 18.52 43.83
N THR A 652 -1.78 17.75 42.74
CA THR A 652 -2.74 16.67 42.49
C THR A 652 -2.08 15.44 41.88
N VAL A 653 -2.71 14.29 42.10
CA VAL A 653 -2.35 13.00 41.50
C VAL A 653 -3.50 12.54 40.61
N ASN A 654 -3.21 12.30 39.33
CA ASN A 654 -4.21 11.81 38.39
C ASN A 654 -4.27 10.28 38.39
N LEU A 655 -5.48 9.75 38.57
CA LEU A 655 -5.82 8.33 38.47
C LEU A 655 -6.64 8.06 37.22
N ARG A 656 -6.44 6.89 36.63
CA ARG A 656 -7.17 6.40 35.45
C ARG A 656 -7.71 5.00 35.69
N ALA A 657 -8.90 4.74 35.17
CA ALA A 657 -9.58 3.45 35.17
C ALA A 657 -9.54 2.81 33.79
N GLY A 658 -9.03 1.59 33.72
CA GLY A 658 -9.19 0.70 32.58
C GLY A 658 -10.44 -0.09 32.79
N TYR A 659 -11.44 0.11 31.93
CA TYR A 659 -12.73 -0.52 32.13
C TYR A 659 -13.36 -0.95 30.82
N LEU A 660 -13.72 -2.24 30.77
CA LEU A 660 -14.42 -2.90 29.67
C LEU A 660 -15.88 -3.13 30.09
N GLY A 661 -16.68 -2.06 30.04
CA GLY A 661 -18.09 -2.03 30.42
C GLY A 661 -18.68 -0.62 30.28
N ASP A 662 -19.90 -0.40 30.77
CA ASP A 662 -20.55 0.91 30.74
C ASP A 662 -20.00 1.82 31.84
N VAL A 663 -19.32 2.91 31.46
CA VAL A 663 -18.63 3.84 32.35
C VAL A 663 -19.54 4.38 33.47
N THR A 664 -20.86 4.42 33.27
CA THR A 664 -21.80 4.85 34.32
C THR A 664 -21.84 3.91 35.53
N ASN A 665 -21.39 2.66 35.38
CA ASN A 665 -21.36 1.66 36.44
C ASN A 665 -20.10 1.76 37.32
N LEU A 666 -19.09 2.54 36.90
CA LEU A 666 -17.86 2.74 37.65
C LEU A 666 -18.12 3.56 38.92
N LYS A 667 -17.66 3.03 40.05
CA LYS A 667 -17.73 3.69 41.34
C LYS A 667 -16.33 3.87 41.91
N TRP A 668 -15.99 5.13 42.18
CA TRP A 668 -14.80 5.53 42.92
C TRP A 668 -15.18 5.79 44.38
N GLU A 669 -14.52 5.11 45.31
CA GLU A 669 -14.74 5.34 46.74
C GLU A 669 -13.79 6.42 47.26
N PRO A 670 -14.30 7.35 48.09
CA PRO A 670 -13.48 8.45 48.58
C PRO A 670 -12.35 7.95 49.51
N PRO A 671 -11.17 8.59 49.46
CA PRO A 671 -10.07 8.32 50.39
C PRO A 671 -10.44 8.74 51.82
N GLN A 672 -9.62 8.33 52.80
CA GLN A 672 -9.84 8.64 54.21
C GLN A 672 -9.40 10.07 54.56
N TYR A 673 -8.29 10.54 53.99
CA TYR A 673 -7.65 11.79 54.40
C TYR A 673 -7.65 12.87 53.30
N GLY A 674 -7.32 12.51 52.06
CA GLY A 674 -7.34 13.43 50.92
C GLY A 674 -8.73 13.69 50.36
N GLN A 675 -8.78 14.36 49.21
CA GLN A 675 -10.01 14.58 48.45
C GLN A 675 -9.90 13.95 47.07
N LEU A 676 -11.01 13.42 46.55
CA LEU A 676 -11.08 12.79 45.24
C LEU A 676 -12.21 13.42 44.42
N ALA A 677 -11.86 13.92 43.23
CA ALA A 677 -12.83 14.37 42.23
C ALA A 677 -12.79 13.39 41.05
N ALA A 678 -13.85 12.59 40.89
CA ALA A 678 -13.93 11.59 39.83
C ALA A 678 -14.85 12.05 38.69
N ASP A 679 -14.45 11.73 37.45
CA ASP A 679 -15.23 11.91 36.23
C ASP A 679 -15.01 10.70 35.29
N GLY A 680 -16.01 9.83 35.23
CA GLY A 680 -15.99 8.60 34.44
C GLY A 680 -14.76 7.73 34.70
N LYS A 681 -13.91 7.58 33.68
CA LYS A 681 -12.67 6.78 33.73
C LYS A 681 -11.49 7.50 34.39
N THR A 682 -11.67 8.71 34.88
CA THR A 682 -10.59 9.51 35.49
C THR A 682 -10.95 9.96 36.88
N ALA A 683 -9.95 10.13 37.74
CA ALA A 683 -10.14 10.77 39.03
C ALA A 683 -8.89 11.58 39.40
N VAL A 684 -9.10 12.71 40.06
CA VAL A 684 -8.05 13.61 40.52
C VAL A 684 -8.03 13.58 42.05
N TYR A 685 -6.94 13.07 42.60
CA TYR A 685 -6.68 13.08 44.04
C TYR A 685 -5.94 14.36 44.44
N THR A 686 -6.41 15.01 45.49
CA THR A 686 -5.75 16.16 46.12
C THR A 686 -5.29 15.74 47.52
N PRO A 687 -3.98 15.76 47.82
CA PRO A 687 -3.46 15.45 49.15
C PRO A 687 -3.91 16.49 50.17
N PRO A 688 -3.99 16.12 51.46
CA PRO A 688 -4.32 17.06 52.51
C PRO A 688 -3.27 18.18 52.60
N ALA A 689 -3.73 19.39 52.94
CA ALA A 689 -2.85 20.56 53.04
C ALA A 689 -1.88 20.49 54.24
N VAL A 690 -2.22 19.73 55.26
CA VAL A 690 -1.39 19.44 56.44
C VAL A 690 -1.58 17.98 56.82
N MET A 691 -0.61 17.42 57.54
CA MET A 691 -0.73 16.02 57.98
C MET A 691 -1.95 15.85 58.91
N PRO A 692 -2.85 14.88 58.61
CA PRO A 692 -4.01 14.62 59.45
C PRO A 692 -3.59 13.93 60.77
N PRO A 693 -4.41 14.01 61.83
CA PRO A 693 -4.21 13.21 63.02
C PRO A 693 -4.37 11.71 62.68
N LEU A 694 -3.37 10.90 63.01
CA LEU A 694 -3.39 9.46 62.76
C LEU A 694 -3.71 8.68 64.04
N ASP A 695 -4.60 7.70 63.94
CA ASP A 695 -4.96 6.83 65.07
C ASP A 695 -3.72 6.13 65.66
N GLY A 696 -3.55 6.26 66.98
CA GLY A 696 -2.42 5.68 67.71
C GLY A 696 -1.14 6.53 67.70
N TYR A 697 -1.16 7.72 67.11
CA TYR A 697 -0.04 8.67 67.13
C TYR A 697 -0.45 9.99 67.79
N PRO A 698 0.01 10.25 69.04
CA PRO A 698 -0.20 11.52 69.69
C PRO A 698 0.83 12.52 69.15
N ASP A 699 0.50 13.25 68.07
CA ASP A 699 1.05 14.58 67.65
C ASP A 699 1.06 14.76 66.12
N GLU A 700 1.22 16.01 65.66
CA GLU A 700 1.48 16.47 64.28
C GLU A 700 2.78 15.90 63.64
N LEU A 701 3.37 14.85 64.22
CA LEU A 701 4.67 14.25 63.89
C LEU A 701 4.57 12.98 63.01
N ALA A 702 3.38 12.63 62.54
CA ALA A 702 3.19 11.54 61.58
C ALA A 702 4.01 11.80 60.30
N SER A 703 4.90 10.86 59.95
CA SER A 703 5.76 11.01 58.77
C SER A 703 5.03 10.78 57.44
N PHE A 704 3.95 9.99 57.45
CA PHE A 704 3.13 9.74 56.27
C PHE A 704 1.69 9.33 56.62
N ALA A 705 0.75 9.62 55.72
CA ALA A 705 -0.63 9.14 55.74
C ALA A 705 -0.86 8.22 54.53
N LEU A 706 -1.72 7.23 54.68
CA LEU A 706 -2.02 6.25 53.63
C LEU A 706 -3.50 6.32 53.27
N ASP A 707 -3.79 6.73 52.04
CA ASP A 707 -5.12 6.67 51.46
C ASP A 707 -5.28 5.45 50.55
N LYS A 708 -6.40 4.75 50.72
CA LYS A 708 -6.84 3.66 49.83
C LYS A 708 -7.97 4.20 48.96
N ILE A 709 -7.76 4.19 47.65
CA ILE A 709 -8.78 4.59 46.68
C ILE A 709 -9.29 3.32 46.01
N THR A 710 -10.53 2.95 46.29
CA THR A 710 -11.15 1.74 45.74
C THR A 710 -11.96 2.10 44.50
N LEU A 711 -11.73 1.38 43.42
CA LEU A 711 -12.51 1.42 42.19
C LEU A 711 -13.27 0.09 42.06
N SER A 712 -14.57 0.16 41.80
CA SER A 712 -15.42 -1.03 41.65
C SER A 712 -16.43 -0.86 40.53
N ASP A 713 -16.92 -1.98 40.01
CA ASP A 713 -18.10 -2.06 39.16
C ASP A 713 -19.35 -2.30 40.03
N SER A 714 -20.37 -1.44 39.89
CA SER A 714 -21.63 -1.55 40.64
C SER A 714 -22.51 -2.74 40.26
N THR A 715 -22.22 -3.42 39.14
CA THR A 715 -22.99 -4.57 38.65
C THR A 715 -22.48 -5.92 39.13
N ASP A 716 -21.17 -6.04 39.38
CA ASP A 716 -20.50 -7.33 39.61
C ASP A 716 -20.10 -7.57 41.07
N GLY A 717 -20.09 -6.54 41.94
CA GLY A 717 -19.96 -6.64 43.40
C GLY A 717 -18.63 -7.21 43.97
N GLU A 718 -17.87 -8.01 43.22
CA GLU A 718 -16.69 -8.76 43.67
C GLU A 718 -15.36 -8.22 43.12
N THR A 719 -15.35 -7.39 42.08
CA THR A 719 -14.14 -6.96 41.36
C THR A 719 -13.71 -5.54 41.75
N ALA A 720 -13.32 -5.31 43.00
CA ALA A 720 -12.70 -4.05 43.41
C ALA A 720 -11.20 -4.01 43.06
N ARG A 721 -10.68 -2.82 42.74
CA ARG A 721 -9.26 -2.50 42.55
C ARG A 721 -8.87 -1.37 43.47
N VAL A 722 -7.68 -1.46 44.07
CA VAL A 722 -7.21 -0.47 45.05
C VAL A 722 -5.95 0.20 44.52
N ALA A 723 -5.98 1.52 44.48
CA ALA A 723 -4.78 2.35 44.37
C ALA A 723 -4.42 2.89 45.76
N LEU A 724 -3.12 3.00 46.02
CA LEU A 724 -2.60 3.64 47.23
C LEU A 724 -1.96 4.97 46.92
N VAL A 725 -2.34 5.98 47.69
CA VAL A 725 -1.63 7.26 47.73
C VAL A 725 -1.01 7.43 49.11
N ILE A 726 0.32 7.53 49.14
CA ILE A 726 1.07 7.85 50.35
C ILE A 726 1.37 9.34 50.34
N THR A 727 0.86 10.06 51.34
CA THR A 727 1.14 11.48 51.52
C THR A 727 2.17 11.65 52.64
N GLU A 728 3.37 12.12 52.30
CA GLU A 728 4.43 12.40 53.26
C GLU A 728 4.28 13.81 53.87
N GLY A 729 4.60 13.92 55.16
CA GLY A 729 4.68 15.21 55.84
C GLY A 729 5.97 15.97 55.54
N ASN A 730 5.97 17.28 55.77
CA ASN A 730 7.18 18.12 55.69
C ASN A 730 8.18 17.88 56.83
N ALA A 731 7.79 17.12 57.85
CA ALA A 731 8.65 16.73 58.95
C ALA A 731 9.41 15.43 58.62
N GLY A 732 10.71 15.50 58.36
CA GLY A 732 11.59 14.33 58.28
C GLY A 732 13.01 14.65 58.78
N LEU A 733 13.68 13.81 59.59
CA LEU A 733 13.41 12.42 59.99
C LEU A 733 13.99 12.10 61.39
N PRO A 734 13.40 11.14 62.12
CA PRO A 734 14.19 10.37 63.08
C PRO A 734 14.17 8.85 62.83
N MET A 735 13.76 8.34 61.67
CA MET A 735 14.05 6.95 61.29
C MET A 735 14.13 6.72 59.77
N LYS A 736 15.05 5.84 59.32
CA LYS A 736 15.14 5.29 57.97
C LYS A 736 14.97 3.79 58.02
N ILE A 737 14.23 3.22 57.07
CA ILE A 737 14.11 1.77 56.90
C ILE A 737 14.86 1.40 55.62
N THR A 738 15.85 0.52 55.72
CA THR A 738 16.58 -0.02 54.58
C THR A 738 16.16 -1.48 54.38
N ARG A 739 16.12 -1.91 53.12
CA ARG A 739 15.71 -3.27 52.73
C ARG A 739 16.84 -3.99 52.02
N GLU A 740 17.08 -5.24 52.40
CA GLU A 740 17.99 -6.16 51.71
C GLU A 740 17.18 -7.38 51.26
N VAL A 741 16.98 -7.52 49.95
CA VAL A 741 16.20 -8.62 49.38
C VAL A 741 17.09 -9.84 49.19
N ASP A 742 16.71 -10.95 49.82
CA ASP A 742 17.26 -12.27 49.50
C ASP A 742 16.42 -12.90 48.39
N VAL A 743 16.93 -12.79 47.17
CA VAL A 743 16.27 -13.31 45.96
C VAL A 743 16.10 -14.82 46.00
N ALA A 744 17.03 -15.56 46.63
CA ALA A 744 16.98 -17.01 46.69
C ALA A 744 15.96 -17.50 47.72
N ALA A 745 15.89 -16.84 48.88
CA ALA A 745 14.95 -17.17 49.93
C ALA A 745 13.55 -16.56 49.72
N GLY A 746 13.41 -15.56 48.84
CA GLY A 746 12.15 -14.81 48.65
C GLY A 746 11.76 -13.99 49.89
N THR A 747 12.74 -13.60 50.70
CA THR A 747 12.54 -12.84 51.95
C THR A 747 13.24 -11.49 51.88
N VAL A 748 12.87 -10.58 52.77
CA VAL A 748 13.45 -9.25 52.85
C VAL A 748 13.91 -8.98 54.26
N GLN A 749 15.21 -8.75 54.44
CA GLN A 749 15.75 -8.28 55.71
C GLN A 749 15.52 -6.78 55.82
N LEU A 750 14.73 -6.38 56.82
CA LEU A 750 14.47 -4.99 57.14
C LEU A 750 15.43 -4.53 58.23
N LYS A 751 15.96 -3.31 58.10
CA LYS A 751 16.81 -2.67 59.12
C LYS A 751 16.31 -1.25 59.34
N ALA A 752 16.08 -0.89 60.60
CA ALA A 752 15.66 0.45 60.99
C ALA A 752 16.84 1.22 61.57
N LYS A 753 17.01 2.49 61.18
CA LYS A 753 18.08 3.38 61.65
C LYS A 753 17.50 4.68 62.15
N VAL A 754 17.86 5.08 63.37
CA VAL A 754 17.52 6.40 63.95
C VAL A 754 18.79 7.25 63.90
N GLY A 755 18.81 8.28 63.06
CA GLY A 755 20.05 8.95 62.70
C GLY A 755 21.04 7.97 62.06
N ASN A 756 22.23 7.83 62.65
CA ASN A 756 23.27 6.89 62.21
C ASN A 756 23.30 5.57 63.02
N VAL A 757 22.37 5.39 63.97
CA VAL A 757 22.33 4.21 64.84
C VAL A 757 21.35 3.19 64.27
N GLU A 758 21.84 1.99 63.96
CA GLU A 758 20.99 0.86 63.58
C GLU A 758 20.35 0.22 64.82
N LEU A 759 19.03 0.05 64.76
CA LEU A 759 18.26 -0.61 65.81
C LEU A 759 18.37 -2.12 65.63
N THR A 760 18.42 -2.86 66.74
CA THR A 760 18.13 -4.30 66.70
C THR A 760 16.67 -4.51 66.30
N PRO A 761 16.32 -5.59 65.57
CA PRO A 761 14.95 -5.76 65.05
C PRO A 761 13.87 -5.68 66.13
N ALA A 762 14.13 -6.22 67.32
CA ALA A 762 13.21 -6.21 68.46
C ALA A 762 12.99 -4.82 69.09
N GLN A 763 13.86 -3.84 68.82
CA GLN A 763 13.67 -2.45 69.26
C GLN A 763 12.70 -1.68 68.37
N ALA A 764 12.44 -2.15 67.15
CA ALA A 764 11.48 -1.57 66.23
C ALA A 764 10.17 -2.35 66.27
N GLN A 765 9.04 -1.64 66.30
CA GLN A 765 7.72 -2.24 66.19
C GLN A 765 7.32 -2.26 64.72
N TRP A 766 7.41 -3.44 64.10
CA TRP A 766 7.13 -3.64 62.68
C TRP A 766 5.64 -3.88 62.42
N LYS A 767 5.13 -3.34 61.31
CA LYS A 767 3.75 -3.54 60.86
C LYS A 767 3.67 -3.57 59.34
N VAL A 768 2.97 -4.57 58.79
CA VAL A 768 2.52 -4.52 57.39
C VAL A 768 1.23 -3.70 57.35
N VAL A 769 1.28 -2.53 56.72
CA VAL A 769 0.16 -1.57 56.68
C VAL A 769 -0.72 -1.81 55.45
N TYR A 770 -0.12 -2.32 54.39
CA TYR A 770 -0.80 -2.78 53.18
C TYR A 770 -0.04 -3.95 52.54
N GLY A 771 -0.76 -4.79 51.81
CA GLY A 771 -0.23 -5.97 51.14
C GLY A 771 -0.15 -7.18 52.06
N SER A 772 0.10 -8.33 51.45
CA SER A 772 0.23 -9.60 52.13
C SER A 772 1.60 -9.79 52.78
N GLY A 773 1.71 -10.81 53.63
CA GLY A 773 2.97 -11.23 54.26
C GLY A 773 3.07 -10.91 55.75
N VAL A 774 4.14 -11.40 56.35
CA VAL A 774 4.38 -11.33 57.80
C VAL A 774 5.82 -10.96 58.09
N ILE A 775 6.06 -10.30 59.23
CA ILE A 775 7.38 -9.90 59.70
C ILE A 775 7.66 -10.62 61.00
N ASP A 776 8.82 -11.29 61.11
CA ASP A 776 9.31 -11.77 62.39
C ASP A 776 9.95 -10.60 63.16
N PRO A 777 9.36 -10.13 64.27
CA PRO A 777 9.85 -8.95 64.99
C PRO A 777 11.23 -9.17 65.64
N ASN A 778 11.66 -10.41 65.86
CA ASN A 778 12.95 -10.68 66.49
C ASN A 778 14.12 -10.64 65.49
N THR A 779 13.85 -10.97 64.23
CA THR A 779 14.86 -11.02 63.17
C THR A 779 14.73 -9.87 62.18
N GLY A 780 13.56 -9.24 62.08
CA GLY A 780 13.27 -8.18 61.10
C GLY A 780 13.08 -8.72 59.67
N ILE A 781 12.88 -10.03 59.53
CA ILE A 781 12.69 -10.67 58.22
C ILE A 781 11.22 -10.59 57.84
N TYR A 782 10.94 -9.95 56.71
CA TYR A 782 9.65 -9.98 56.03
C TYR A 782 9.57 -11.16 55.07
N THR A 783 8.46 -11.91 55.16
CA THR A 783 8.16 -13.06 54.29
C THR A 783 6.83 -12.81 53.58
N HIS A 784 6.88 -12.77 52.25
CA HIS A 784 5.71 -12.62 51.38
C HIS A 784 4.80 -13.86 51.44
N ASP A 785 3.49 -13.66 51.40
CA ASP A 785 2.53 -14.75 51.23
C ASP A 785 2.52 -15.20 49.77
N ALA A 786 3.13 -16.35 49.47
CA ALA A 786 3.24 -16.88 48.12
C ALA A 786 1.89 -17.14 47.42
N SER A 787 0.78 -17.19 48.16
CA SER A 787 -0.57 -17.33 47.59
C SER A 787 -1.23 -16.00 47.22
N SER A 788 -0.67 -14.87 47.67
CA SER A 788 -1.20 -13.54 47.36
C SER A 788 -0.81 -13.08 45.96
N SER A 789 -1.69 -12.26 45.37
CA SER A 789 -1.47 -11.56 44.11
C SER A 789 -1.17 -10.07 44.31
N ASP A 790 -0.93 -9.63 45.55
CA ASP A 790 -0.60 -8.24 45.85
C ASP A 790 0.68 -7.83 45.11
N PRO A 791 0.69 -6.69 44.38
CA PRO A 791 1.85 -6.27 43.60
C PRO A 791 2.95 -5.63 44.46
N PHE A 792 2.62 -5.19 45.68
CA PHE A 792 3.55 -4.59 46.63
C PHE A 792 2.99 -4.63 48.06
N ALA A 793 3.89 -4.49 49.04
CA ALA A 793 3.56 -4.26 50.45
C ALA A 793 4.11 -2.92 50.92
N VAL A 794 3.37 -2.27 51.82
CA VAL A 794 3.83 -1.09 52.57
C VAL A 794 4.09 -1.52 53.99
N ILE A 795 5.36 -1.44 54.38
CA ILE A 795 5.83 -1.89 55.68
C ILE A 795 6.23 -0.66 56.48
N SER A 796 5.69 -0.51 57.69
CA SER A 796 6.11 0.55 58.60
C SER A 796 6.82 -0.01 59.82
N ALA A 797 7.63 0.85 60.43
CA ALA A 797 8.21 0.60 61.73
C ALA A 797 8.00 1.82 62.62
N THR A 798 7.89 1.59 63.93
CA THR A 798 8.03 2.65 64.94
C THR A 798 9.10 2.34 65.96
N HIS A 799 9.69 3.39 66.52
CA HIS A 799 10.61 3.28 67.65
C HIS A 799 10.46 4.50 68.56
N ASP A 800 10.22 4.27 69.85
CA ASP A 800 10.23 5.33 70.84
C ASP A 800 11.66 5.71 71.19
N THR A 801 12.09 6.89 70.76
CA THR A 801 13.44 7.40 71.01
C THR A 801 13.63 7.90 72.43
N VAL A 802 12.56 7.94 73.25
CA VAL A 802 12.48 8.46 74.62
C VAL A 802 12.70 9.97 74.72
N TYR A 803 13.57 10.56 73.88
CA TYR A 803 13.96 11.97 73.91
C TYR A 803 13.28 12.83 72.83
N TYR A 804 13.05 12.27 71.64
CA TYR A 804 12.47 12.98 70.49
C TYR A 804 11.07 12.47 70.13
N GLY A 805 10.49 11.64 71.00
CA GLY A 805 9.21 10.98 70.77
C GLY A 805 9.32 9.74 69.88
N VAL A 806 8.16 9.29 69.39
CA VAL A 806 8.05 8.10 68.54
C VAL A 806 8.48 8.44 67.11
N SER A 807 9.55 7.80 66.65
CA SER A 807 9.95 7.83 65.25
C SER A 807 9.12 6.84 64.46
N HIS A 808 8.60 7.25 63.30
CA HIS A 808 7.77 6.42 62.43
C HIS A 808 8.29 6.55 61.00
N GLN A 809 8.40 5.44 60.28
CA GLN A 809 8.77 5.47 58.86
C GLN A 809 8.18 4.27 58.13
N TYR A 810 8.13 4.34 56.80
CA TYR A 810 7.72 3.24 55.93
C TYR A 810 8.79 2.88 54.88
N VAL A 811 8.61 1.71 54.29
CA VAL A 811 9.29 1.27 53.07
C VAL A 811 8.27 0.54 52.18
N VAL A 812 8.41 0.73 50.88
CA VAL A 812 7.63 0.03 49.86
C VAL A 812 8.44 -1.15 49.34
N GLN A 813 7.86 -2.35 49.40
CA GLN A 813 8.46 -3.57 48.87
C GLN A 813 7.60 -4.11 47.73
N THR A 814 8.16 -4.19 46.52
CA THR A 814 7.48 -4.82 45.38
C THR A 814 7.36 -6.33 45.60
N LEU A 815 6.28 -6.94 45.12
CA LEU A 815 5.97 -8.35 45.34
C LEU A 815 5.82 -9.14 44.03
N PRO A 816 6.26 -10.41 44.00
CA PRO A 816 7.14 -11.03 44.99
C PRO A 816 8.47 -10.26 45.09
N PRO A 817 9.22 -10.35 46.22
CA PRO A 817 10.36 -9.47 46.50
C PRO A 817 11.39 -9.31 45.38
N ALA A 818 11.65 -10.39 44.63
CA ALA A 818 12.61 -10.40 43.53
C ALA A 818 12.10 -9.76 42.22
N ARG A 819 10.78 -9.66 42.01
CA ARG A 819 10.15 -9.37 40.70
C ARG A 819 10.70 -8.12 40.02
N LEU A 820 10.88 -7.05 40.80
CA LEU A 820 11.32 -5.73 40.30
C LEU A 820 12.60 -5.25 41.00
N GLU A 821 13.30 -6.13 41.70
CA GLU A 821 14.45 -5.73 42.52
C GLU A 821 15.59 -5.18 41.67
N ASP A 822 15.86 -5.80 40.52
CA ASP A 822 16.87 -5.31 39.58
C ASP A 822 16.54 -3.91 39.03
N ALA A 823 15.25 -3.63 38.84
CA ALA A 823 14.75 -2.32 38.43
C ALA A 823 14.98 -1.27 39.52
N VAL A 824 14.66 -1.60 40.78
CA VAL A 824 14.87 -0.69 41.91
C VAL A 824 16.36 -0.44 42.15
N ARG A 825 17.21 -1.47 42.02
CA ARG A 825 18.66 -1.36 42.19
C ARG A 825 19.35 -0.72 40.99
N GLY A 826 18.79 -0.84 39.78
CA GLY A 826 19.37 -0.30 38.55
C GLY A 826 20.56 -1.13 38.07
N VAL A 827 20.39 -2.44 38.07
CA VAL A 827 21.42 -3.41 37.65
C VAL A 827 20.95 -4.18 36.41
N GLY A 828 21.86 -4.87 35.74
CA GLY A 828 21.54 -5.65 34.54
C GLY A 828 20.96 -4.77 33.43
N ALA A 829 19.76 -5.09 32.95
CA ALA A 829 19.07 -4.31 31.90
C ALA A 829 18.70 -2.88 32.33
N PHE A 830 18.67 -2.59 33.63
CA PHE A 830 18.35 -1.29 34.22
C PHE A 830 19.58 -0.45 34.54
N GLN A 831 20.77 -0.93 34.16
CA GLN A 831 22.00 -0.21 34.37
C GLN A 831 22.05 0.99 33.42
N LEU A 832 22.27 2.17 33.98
CA LEU A 832 22.31 3.41 33.21
C LEU A 832 23.59 3.45 32.36
N PRO A 833 23.53 3.97 31.12
CA PRO A 833 24.72 4.10 30.29
C PRO A 833 25.79 4.90 31.03
N LYS A 834 27.05 4.46 30.98
CA LYS A 834 28.15 5.28 31.48
C LYS A 834 28.28 6.49 30.55
N VAL A 835 27.98 7.67 31.08
CA VAL A 835 28.14 8.97 30.40
C VAL A 835 29.61 9.21 30.06
#